data_AF-A0A3P6TP94-F1
#
_entry.id   AF-A0A3P6TP94-F1
#
_cell.length_a   1.000
_cell.length_b   1.000
_cell.length_c   1.000
_cell.angle_alpha   90.00
_cell.angle_beta   90.00
_cell.angle_gamma   90.00
#
_symmetry.space_group_name_H-M   'P 1'
#
loop_
_entity.id
_entity.type
_entity.pdbx_description
1 polymer ?
#
loop_
_entity_poly.entity_id
_entity_poly.type
_entity_poly.pdbx_seq_one_letter_code
_entity_poly.pdbx_strand_id
1 'polypeptide(L)'
;MCDGFMSLIVQLNRSFGVGSFSFAPILSVSAEVKKDSIGLLFCVCVPLNITEEIKSISLVNMGNSSSLMLQEDEIQVISAETGFSRNQIVRLYSRFLSLDKQGRGYLDRDDFLRIPELAINPLGDRIVDAFFTETEDLEQKINFREFIRVLAHFRPISKEKRNVLNSREEKLKCKRFDIVLNMTSGERMANQYRSLQTYYNSEAVLVAAGDDFLYSHPDDLETVYRIYTALFNYINRNYDRFHMKVQFGTVADYFNALNESRKNEATVLAGDFFPYMDDESGRAPFWTGFYNHRPYFKCFERIIQREFRLTDLLSVTTGKYPSDDVEVARRDLALSLHHDAITGTSRRRVMDDYTLRLRSALHILLKEQKRLLRTSNDTFTTIFINDSVKTKGMHLSRKILSFTDAIESYKVRIVNQKAFQTMELIKLNTSTSSVTVMHAGEQLTTQLVPLMRKSNLFENVSNNEQLSAMIIKGPVYSSIYQQLSPQLSYQITVINSTDNLAQSLQIDVFTNVISMPGNTFFMNLKSSIENDANFYTDINGLYLIDRRYDKRMKLEANIYPMVTEAMIEDDNLRCTILTAQTTGVTSKMSGTLQLMIDREVYNDDGKGLEYYEASESYPTHLKYRIIFEPKISMKVNEDERHSGIKIANKHGTENDSLSMNVSNTVIYHSQFVQQTMDELLYPAALFLSSNIDNLSAAPFRLPGLPDNIQLITARFIAYKTVLISMRQLPYDCSVIPYHKSNNNLDLAEFFSSFNNASIYSTNLTGTRIGNQITPELIPSHFTQPFEIISFIVLIN
;
A
#
# COMPACT_ATOMS: atom_id res chain seq x y z
N MET A 1 -38.53 -15.66 -11.83
CA MET A 1 -38.48 -16.42 -10.56
C MET A 1 -37.20 -15.99 -9.85
N CYS A 2 -37.32 -15.23 -8.76
CA CYS A 2 -36.18 -14.75 -7.97
C CYS A 2 -35.95 -15.70 -6.78
N ASP A 3 -34.85 -16.43 -6.78
CA ASP A 3 -34.45 -17.29 -5.66
C ASP A 3 -33.97 -16.45 -4.46
N GLY A 4 -34.91 -16.08 -3.58
CA GLY A 4 -34.93 -16.48 -2.17
C GLY A 4 -33.81 -16.08 -1.17
N PHE A 5 -32.94 -15.10 -1.43
CA PHE A 5 -31.91 -14.69 -0.44
C PHE A 5 -32.01 -13.20 -0.06
N MET A 6 -31.98 -12.91 1.24
CA MET A 6 -32.05 -11.55 1.81
C MET A 6 -30.81 -11.21 2.64
N SER A 7 -30.51 -9.93 2.84
CA SER A 7 -29.54 -9.45 3.83
C SER A 7 -30.28 -8.81 5.00
N LEU A 8 -30.13 -9.38 6.20
CA LEU A 8 -30.58 -8.83 7.46
C LEU A 8 -29.55 -7.85 7.99
N ILE A 9 -29.97 -6.62 8.22
CA ILE A 9 -29.11 -5.55 8.68
C ILE A 9 -29.60 -5.14 10.06
N VAL A 10 -28.73 -5.32 11.06
CA VAL A 10 -29.05 -5.10 12.46
C VAL A 10 -28.39 -3.81 12.90
N GLN A 11 -29.18 -2.92 13.49
CA GLN A 11 -28.67 -1.78 14.22
C GLN A 11 -29.18 -1.84 15.65
N LEU A 12 -28.26 -1.76 16.60
CA LEU A 12 -28.56 -1.85 18.02
C LEU A 12 -29.13 -0.53 18.56
N ASN A 13 -30.15 0.07 17.93
CA ASN A 13 -30.75 1.32 18.43
C ASN A 13 -32.09 1.11 19.14
N ARG A 14 -32.22 1.86 20.24
CA ARG A 14 -33.30 1.86 21.22
C ARG A 14 -34.38 2.89 20.86
N SER A 15 -35.64 2.50 20.97
CA SER A 15 -36.78 3.43 21.02
C SER A 15 -36.99 3.92 22.46
N PHE A 16 -37.07 5.25 22.61
CA PHE A 16 -37.54 6.06 23.76
C PHE A 16 -37.50 5.49 25.20
N GLY A 17 -36.64 6.09 26.05
CA GLY A 17 -36.81 6.16 27.52
C GLY A 17 -35.90 5.26 28.38
N VAL A 18 -34.90 5.85 29.06
CA VAL A 18 -34.12 5.33 30.21
C VAL A 18 -33.14 4.16 29.97
N GLY A 19 -31.91 4.45 29.52
CA GLY A 19 -30.80 3.47 29.37
C GLY A 19 -30.11 3.51 27.99
N SER A 20 -28.90 4.04 27.91
CA SER A 20 -28.03 4.05 26.72
C SER A 20 -27.32 2.68 26.55
N PHE A 21 -27.30 2.11 25.34
CA PHE A 21 -26.51 0.92 25.04
C PHE A 21 -25.28 1.29 24.19
N SER A 22 -24.11 0.99 24.72
CA SER A 22 -22.81 1.15 24.08
C SER A 22 -22.02 -0.15 24.30
N PHE A 23 -21.30 -0.63 23.28
CA PHE A 23 -20.41 -1.79 23.44
C PHE A 23 -19.25 -1.41 24.36
N ALA A 24 -18.98 -2.15 25.44
CA ALA A 24 -17.75 -1.87 26.20
C ALA A 24 -16.50 -2.06 25.31
N PRO A 25 -15.39 -1.35 25.62
CA PRO A 25 -14.12 -1.52 24.93
C PRO A 25 -13.66 -2.96 24.97
N ILE A 26 -13.12 -3.47 23.86
CA ILE A 26 -12.57 -4.83 23.75
C ILE A 26 -13.53 -5.88 24.37
N LEU A 27 -14.82 -5.78 24.03
CA LEU A 27 -15.91 -6.58 24.59
C LEU A 27 -16.52 -7.53 23.56
N SER A 28 -16.98 -8.69 24.03
CA SER A 28 -17.93 -9.52 23.29
C SER A 28 -19.39 -9.26 23.72
N VAL A 29 -20.28 -8.97 22.76
CA VAL A 29 -21.74 -8.91 22.97
C VAL A 29 -22.39 -10.08 22.24
N SER A 30 -23.54 -10.57 22.72
CA SER A 30 -24.28 -11.65 22.06
C SER A 30 -25.69 -11.22 21.68
N ALA A 31 -26.07 -11.49 20.43
CA ALA A 31 -27.44 -11.35 19.92
C ALA A 31 -27.96 -12.72 19.46
N GLU A 32 -29.27 -12.90 19.49
CA GLU A 32 -29.95 -14.09 18.98
C GLU A 32 -30.80 -13.71 17.77
N VAL A 33 -30.65 -14.44 16.66
CA VAL A 33 -31.39 -14.24 15.42
C VAL A 33 -32.39 -15.39 15.28
N LYS A 34 -33.70 -15.11 15.31
CA LYS A 34 -34.79 -16.11 15.30
C LYS A 34 -35.63 -16.03 14.04
N LYS A 35 -36.18 -17.16 13.59
CA LYS A 35 -37.23 -17.21 12.55
C LYS A 35 -38.57 -16.75 13.13
N ASP A 36 -39.27 -15.85 12.44
CA ASP A 36 -40.59 -15.35 12.82
C ASP A 36 -41.73 -16.14 12.13
N SER A 37 -42.90 -16.23 12.75
CA SER A 37 -44.04 -17.07 12.32
C SER A 37 -45.11 -16.36 11.48
N ILE A 38 -44.95 -15.06 11.19
CA ILE A 38 -45.92 -14.29 10.39
C ILE A 38 -45.25 -13.78 9.11
N GLY A 39 -45.66 -14.31 7.96
CA GLY A 39 -45.16 -13.93 6.63
C GLY A 39 -46.14 -13.01 5.89
N LEU A 40 -45.66 -11.87 5.41
CA LEU A 40 -46.32 -11.09 4.37
C LEU A 40 -45.33 -10.87 3.23
N LEU A 41 -45.70 -11.41 2.07
CA LEU A 41 -44.94 -11.47 0.83
C LEU A 41 -45.57 -10.49 -0.16
N PHE A 42 -44.78 -9.61 -0.78
CA PHE A 42 -45.16 -8.98 -2.04
C PHE A 42 -43.99 -9.05 -3.02
N CYS A 43 -44.22 -9.74 -4.14
CA CYS A 43 -43.36 -9.75 -5.30
C CYS A 43 -44.29 -9.65 -6.51
N VAL A 44 -44.04 -8.69 -7.40
CA VAL A 44 -44.75 -8.54 -8.68
C VAL A 44 -43.74 -8.72 -9.79
N CYS A 45 -43.96 -9.72 -10.63
CA CYS A 45 -43.39 -9.84 -11.97
C CYS A 45 -44.50 -10.26 -12.93
N VAL A 46 -44.52 -9.70 -14.15
CA VAL A 46 -45.37 -10.13 -15.27
C VAL A 46 -44.52 -10.08 -16.57
N PRO A 47 -44.70 -11.00 -17.55
CA PRO A 47 -43.75 -11.31 -18.62
C PRO A 47 -44.19 -10.81 -20.02
N LEU A 48 -43.36 -10.98 -21.07
CA LEU A 48 -43.79 -11.44 -22.42
C LEU A 48 -42.64 -11.62 -23.45
N ASN A 49 -42.78 -12.65 -24.29
CA ASN A 49 -41.96 -13.07 -25.44
C ASN A 49 -42.27 -12.25 -26.72
N ILE A 50 -41.36 -12.28 -27.71
CA ILE A 50 -41.53 -12.75 -29.12
C ILE A 50 -40.30 -12.34 -29.99
N THR A 51 -40.16 -13.03 -31.12
CA THR A 51 -39.03 -13.46 -31.99
C THR A 51 -38.47 -12.50 -33.07
N GLU A 52 -37.26 -12.86 -33.55
CA GLU A 52 -36.61 -12.71 -34.89
C GLU A 52 -36.36 -11.32 -35.53
N GLU A 53 -35.10 -10.99 -35.90
CA GLU A 53 -34.52 -11.19 -37.25
C GLU A 53 -33.06 -10.67 -37.31
N ILE A 54 -32.20 -11.39 -38.04
CA ILE A 54 -30.78 -11.06 -38.30
C ILE A 54 -30.67 -10.37 -39.66
N LYS A 55 -30.05 -9.18 -39.72
CA LYS A 55 -29.41 -8.67 -40.95
C LYS A 55 -28.08 -7.96 -40.67
N SER A 56 -27.17 -8.26 -41.59
CA SER A 56 -25.76 -7.90 -41.74
C SER A 56 -25.49 -6.40 -41.94
N ILE A 57 -24.24 -5.96 -41.70
CA ILE A 57 -23.35 -5.31 -42.70
C ILE A 57 -21.98 -4.90 -42.11
N SER A 58 -20.94 -5.34 -42.84
CA SER A 58 -19.56 -4.85 -43.05
C SER A 58 -18.58 -4.55 -41.89
N LEU A 59 -17.56 -5.41 -41.83
CA LEU A 59 -16.18 -5.12 -41.41
C LEU A 59 -15.56 -4.00 -42.28
N VAL A 60 -14.88 -3.05 -41.64
CA VAL A 60 -13.91 -2.14 -42.28
C VAL A 60 -12.50 -2.59 -41.94
N ASN A 61 -11.68 -2.62 -43.00
CA ASN A 61 -10.34 -3.17 -43.10
C ASN A 61 -9.32 -2.63 -42.08
N MET A 62 -8.51 -3.53 -41.55
CA MET A 62 -7.22 -3.21 -40.94
C MET A 62 -6.25 -2.74 -42.03
N GLY A 63 -5.69 -1.55 -41.86
CA GLY A 63 -4.61 -1.02 -42.69
C GLY A 63 -3.32 -1.80 -42.45
N ASN A 64 -2.83 -2.43 -43.52
CA ASN A 64 -1.52 -3.06 -43.60
C ASN A 64 -0.45 -1.97 -43.71
N SER A 65 0.41 -1.84 -42.70
CA SER A 65 1.57 -0.95 -42.76
C SER A 65 2.71 -1.71 -43.44
N SER A 66 2.89 -1.45 -44.73
CA SER A 66 4.04 -1.92 -45.52
C SER A 66 5.32 -1.23 -45.03
N SER A 67 6.14 -1.93 -44.25
CA SER A 67 7.50 -1.53 -43.90
C SER A 67 8.44 -1.70 -45.10
N LEU A 68 9.20 -0.65 -45.43
CA LEU A 68 10.32 -0.63 -46.38
C LEU A 68 11.27 -1.82 -46.12
N MET A 69 11.26 -2.82 -47.00
CA MET A 69 12.14 -4.00 -46.90
C MET A 69 13.45 -3.79 -47.67
N LEU A 70 14.56 -4.24 -47.07
CA LEU A 70 15.84 -4.49 -47.76
C LEU A 70 15.63 -5.47 -48.93
N GLN A 71 16.28 -5.23 -50.06
CA GLN A 71 16.18 -6.13 -51.21
C GLN A 71 16.87 -7.47 -50.94
N GLU A 72 16.33 -8.54 -51.52
CA GLU A 72 16.78 -9.91 -51.27
C GLU A 72 18.24 -10.14 -51.68
N ASP A 73 18.70 -9.40 -52.69
CA ASP A 73 20.07 -9.42 -53.20
C ASP A 73 21.05 -8.74 -52.22
N GLU A 74 20.65 -7.64 -51.58
CA GLU A 74 21.46 -6.94 -50.57
C GLU A 74 21.68 -7.80 -49.33
N ILE A 75 20.65 -8.54 -48.90
CA ILE A 75 20.72 -9.45 -47.75
C ILE A 75 21.73 -10.58 -48.04
N GLN A 76 21.79 -11.09 -49.27
CA GLN A 76 22.75 -12.12 -49.64
C GLN A 76 24.19 -11.60 -49.61
N VAL A 77 24.43 -10.39 -50.12
CA VAL A 77 25.75 -9.74 -50.11
C VAL A 77 26.21 -9.48 -48.66
N ILE A 78 25.35 -8.89 -47.82
CA ILE A 78 25.66 -8.62 -46.42
C ILE A 78 25.89 -9.93 -45.65
N SER A 79 25.12 -10.97 -45.93
CA SER A 79 25.30 -12.29 -45.31
C SER A 79 26.64 -12.93 -45.69
N ALA A 80 27.06 -12.85 -46.96
CA ALA A 80 28.35 -13.37 -47.39
C ALA A 80 29.53 -12.63 -46.74
N GLU A 81 29.40 -11.31 -46.61
CA GLU A 81 30.44 -10.42 -46.07
C GLU A 81 30.58 -10.52 -44.54
N THR A 82 29.48 -10.36 -43.81
CA THR A 82 29.48 -10.28 -42.34
C THR A 82 29.28 -11.64 -41.67
N GLY A 83 28.77 -12.63 -42.41
CA GLY A 83 28.38 -13.96 -41.95
C GLY A 83 27.13 -14.01 -41.06
N PHE A 84 26.40 -12.91 -40.88
CA PHE A 84 25.08 -12.92 -40.22
C PHE A 84 24.04 -13.67 -41.07
N SER A 85 23.09 -14.33 -40.42
CA SER A 85 21.96 -14.97 -41.11
C SER A 85 20.94 -13.91 -41.56
N ARG A 86 20.11 -14.26 -42.56
CA ARG A 86 19.00 -13.41 -43.02
C ARG A 86 18.19 -12.81 -41.87
N ASN A 87 17.77 -13.65 -40.92
CA ASN A 87 16.94 -13.20 -39.80
C ASN A 87 17.69 -12.25 -38.86
N GLN A 88 19.02 -12.38 -38.74
CA GLN A 88 19.84 -11.46 -37.96
C GLN A 88 20.00 -10.12 -38.67
N ILE A 89 20.21 -10.11 -39.99
CA ILE A 89 20.33 -8.89 -40.80
C ILE A 89 19.04 -8.09 -40.74
N VAL A 90 17.87 -8.72 -40.92
CA VAL A 90 16.56 -8.05 -40.84
C VAL A 90 16.32 -7.45 -39.44
N ARG A 91 16.68 -8.16 -38.37
CA ARG A 91 16.57 -7.64 -37.00
C ARG A 91 17.51 -6.47 -36.74
N LEU A 92 18.75 -6.54 -37.23
CA LEU A 92 19.72 -5.46 -37.10
C LEU A 92 19.31 -4.23 -37.92
N TYR A 93 18.68 -4.42 -39.08
CA TYR A 93 18.12 -3.34 -39.88
C TYR A 93 16.97 -2.63 -39.18
N SER A 94 16.04 -3.40 -38.59
CA SER A 94 14.96 -2.85 -37.77
C SER A 94 15.49 -2.04 -36.58
N ARG A 95 16.59 -2.48 -35.95
CA ARG A 95 17.25 -1.74 -34.88
C ARG A 95 17.96 -0.48 -35.39
N PHE A 96 18.65 -0.56 -36.52
CA PHE A 96 19.26 0.61 -37.17
C PHE A 96 18.22 1.69 -37.47
N LEU A 97 17.05 1.31 -38.03
CA LEU A 97 15.94 2.23 -38.27
C LEU A 97 15.33 2.79 -36.97
N SER A 98 15.35 2.04 -35.87
CA SER A 98 14.87 2.54 -34.58
C SER A 98 15.79 3.59 -33.96
N LEU A 99 17.07 3.58 -34.33
CA LEU A 99 18.06 4.57 -33.92
C LEU A 99 18.00 5.81 -34.83
N ASP A 100 17.79 5.63 -36.14
CA ASP A 100 17.59 6.70 -37.11
C ASP A 100 16.15 7.25 -37.07
N LYS A 101 15.79 7.92 -35.98
CA LYS A 101 14.43 8.47 -35.76
C LYS A 101 14.02 9.51 -36.80
N GLN A 102 14.99 10.10 -37.52
CA GLN A 102 14.77 11.13 -38.53
C GLN A 102 14.69 10.56 -39.95
N GLY A 103 14.92 9.25 -40.13
CA GLY A 103 14.85 8.58 -41.43
C GLY A 103 15.91 9.06 -42.42
N ARG A 104 17.09 9.44 -41.91
CA ARG A 104 18.21 10.02 -42.68
C ARG A 104 18.98 8.97 -43.50
N GLY A 105 18.88 7.70 -43.14
CA GLY A 105 19.62 6.58 -43.75
C GLY A 105 21.04 6.37 -43.18
N TYR A 106 21.42 7.13 -42.16
CA TYR A 106 22.71 7.03 -41.45
C TYR A 106 22.53 7.33 -39.97
N LEU A 107 23.49 6.89 -39.14
CA LEU A 107 23.58 7.21 -37.72
C LEU A 107 24.79 8.11 -37.46
N ASP A 108 24.65 9.05 -36.52
CA ASP A 108 25.75 9.85 -35.98
C ASP A 108 26.02 9.49 -34.50
N ARG A 109 27.05 10.08 -33.89
CA ARG A 109 27.40 9.82 -32.49
C ARG A 109 26.24 10.06 -31.53
N ASP A 110 25.46 11.11 -31.76
CA ASP A 110 24.34 11.47 -30.90
C ASP A 110 23.24 10.40 -30.94
N ASP A 111 23.03 9.75 -32.09
CA ASP A 111 22.11 8.62 -32.20
C ASP A 111 22.53 7.41 -31.34
N PHE A 112 23.84 7.17 -31.19
CA PHE A 112 24.34 6.10 -30.31
C PHE A 112 24.31 6.48 -28.82
N LEU A 113 24.60 7.74 -28.49
CA LEU A 113 24.55 8.24 -27.10
C LEU A 113 23.11 8.30 -26.56
N ARG A 114 22.10 8.26 -27.44
CA ARG A 114 20.70 8.08 -27.06
C ARG A 114 20.34 6.65 -26.64
N ILE A 115 21.23 5.68 -26.82
CA ILE A 115 21.05 4.31 -26.31
C ILE A 115 21.33 4.35 -24.81
N PRO A 116 20.32 4.26 -23.93
CA PRO A 116 20.51 4.49 -22.50
C PRO A 116 21.51 3.52 -21.88
N GLU A 117 21.46 2.25 -22.31
CA GLU A 117 22.38 1.20 -21.86
C GLU A 117 23.82 1.44 -22.31
N LEU A 118 24.02 2.20 -23.38
CA LEU A 118 25.34 2.59 -23.87
C LEU A 118 25.84 3.84 -23.15
N ALA A 119 24.96 4.81 -22.89
CA ALA A 119 25.30 6.07 -22.21
C ALA A 119 25.74 5.86 -20.76
N ILE A 120 25.17 4.87 -20.06
CA ILE A 120 25.55 4.50 -18.68
C ILE A 120 26.71 3.50 -18.63
N ASN A 121 27.16 2.98 -19.77
CA ASN A 121 28.25 2.01 -19.81
C ASN A 121 29.59 2.74 -19.64
N PRO A 122 30.47 2.31 -18.71
CA PRO A 122 31.82 2.89 -18.56
C PRO A 122 32.71 2.74 -19.81
N LEU A 123 32.30 1.90 -20.76
CA LEU A 123 32.91 1.72 -22.07
C LEU A 123 32.06 2.33 -23.20
N GLY A 124 30.98 3.04 -22.89
CA GLY A 124 29.99 3.59 -23.82
C GLY A 124 30.63 4.40 -24.93
N ASP A 125 31.32 5.48 -24.56
CA ASP A 125 32.06 6.33 -25.51
C ASP A 125 33.06 5.54 -26.36
N ARG A 126 33.71 4.52 -25.76
CA ARG A 126 34.64 3.65 -26.47
C ARG A 126 33.93 2.72 -27.46
N ILE A 127 32.74 2.24 -27.13
CA ILE A 127 31.95 1.43 -28.05
C ILE A 127 31.45 2.30 -29.19
N VAL A 128 31.00 3.53 -28.90
CA VAL A 128 30.59 4.53 -29.91
C VAL A 128 31.77 4.84 -30.85
N ASP A 129 32.95 5.13 -30.31
CA ASP A 129 34.16 5.39 -31.09
C ASP A 129 34.49 4.25 -32.06
N ALA A 130 34.30 2.99 -31.65
CA ALA A 130 34.57 1.83 -32.50
C ALA A 130 33.67 1.76 -33.76
N PHE A 131 32.48 2.39 -33.74
CA PHE A 131 31.62 2.49 -34.92
C PHE A 131 32.14 3.51 -35.95
N PHE A 132 32.87 4.54 -35.51
CA PHE A 132 33.31 5.65 -36.38
C PHE A 132 34.82 5.64 -36.71
N THR A 133 35.55 4.63 -36.24
CA THR A 133 37.01 4.56 -36.41
C THR A 133 37.43 4.08 -37.81
N GLU A 134 36.58 3.27 -38.48
CA GLU A 134 36.90 2.66 -39.79
C GLU A 134 36.16 3.31 -40.98
N THR A 135 35.38 4.37 -40.74
CA THR A 135 34.67 5.10 -41.80
C THR A 135 35.57 6.13 -42.46
N GLU A 136 35.68 6.11 -43.80
CA GLU A 136 36.41 7.12 -44.60
C GLU A 136 35.68 8.49 -44.65
N ASP A 137 34.53 8.60 -44.00
CA ASP A 137 33.67 9.79 -44.01
C ASP A 137 34.15 10.84 -43.00
N LEU A 138 34.46 12.05 -43.49
CA LEU A 138 34.88 13.21 -42.70
C LEU A 138 33.79 13.71 -41.75
N GLU A 139 32.53 13.34 -41.99
CA GLU A 139 31.37 13.78 -41.19
C GLU A 139 30.98 12.83 -40.05
N GLN A 140 31.73 11.74 -39.81
CA GLN A 140 31.44 10.74 -38.76
C GLN A 140 30.01 10.19 -38.81
N LYS A 141 29.56 9.80 -40.01
CA LYS A 141 28.25 9.18 -40.25
C LYS A 141 28.46 7.72 -40.62
N ILE A 142 27.55 6.86 -40.17
CA ILE A 142 27.60 5.42 -40.45
C ILE A 142 26.29 4.94 -41.09
N ASN A 143 26.38 4.34 -42.28
CA ASN A 143 25.24 3.72 -42.94
C ASN A 143 24.99 2.29 -42.42
N PHE A 144 23.88 1.67 -42.82
CA PHE A 144 23.53 0.34 -42.33
C PHE A 144 24.58 -0.74 -42.66
N ARG A 145 25.25 -0.63 -43.80
CA ARG A 145 26.26 -1.61 -44.24
C ARG A 145 27.53 -1.51 -43.41
N GLU A 146 27.96 -0.31 -43.04
CA GLU A 146 29.09 -0.08 -42.14
C GLU A 146 28.74 -0.48 -40.70
N PHE A 147 27.53 -0.14 -40.24
CA PHE A 147 27.02 -0.51 -38.92
C PHE A 147 27.09 -2.02 -38.67
N ILE A 148 26.68 -2.81 -39.66
CA ILE A 148 26.68 -4.28 -39.53
C ILE A 148 28.09 -4.89 -39.67
N ARG A 149 29.02 -4.23 -40.39
CA ARG A 149 30.43 -4.64 -40.46
C ARG A 149 31.13 -4.51 -39.11
N VAL A 150 30.92 -3.41 -38.40
CA VAL A 150 31.48 -3.20 -37.05
C VAL A 150 30.98 -4.29 -36.10
N LEU A 151 29.67 -4.59 -36.13
CA LEU A 151 29.07 -5.67 -35.33
C LEU A 151 29.56 -7.07 -35.72
N ALA A 152 30.02 -7.27 -36.96
CA ALA A 152 30.55 -8.55 -37.42
C ALA A 152 31.80 -8.99 -36.64
N HIS A 153 32.62 -8.04 -36.16
CA HIS A 153 33.80 -8.30 -35.32
C HIS A 153 33.44 -8.95 -33.97
N PHE A 154 32.26 -8.64 -33.43
CA PHE A 154 31.82 -9.11 -32.12
C PHE A 154 31.10 -10.46 -32.13
N ARG A 155 30.86 -11.05 -33.31
CA ARG A 155 30.27 -12.39 -33.41
C ARG A 155 31.17 -13.46 -32.76
N PRO A 156 30.64 -14.60 -32.29
CA PRO A 156 31.47 -15.72 -31.86
C PRO A 156 32.30 -16.29 -33.02
N ILE A 157 33.57 -16.65 -32.78
CA ILE A 157 34.44 -17.27 -33.80
C ILE A 157 33.94 -18.71 -34.04
N SER A 158 33.49 -19.01 -35.26
CA SER A 158 33.12 -20.38 -35.66
C SER A 158 34.36 -21.16 -36.12
N LYS A 159 34.50 -22.42 -35.66
CA LYS A 159 35.56 -23.34 -36.12
C LYS A 159 35.29 -23.87 -37.53
N GLU A 160 34.04 -23.88 -37.98
CA GLU A 160 33.59 -24.49 -39.25
C GLU A 160 33.51 -23.48 -40.41
N LYS A 161 33.27 -22.19 -40.12
CA LYS A 161 33.21 -21.12 -41.13
C LYS A 161 34.11 -19.97 -40.71
N ARG A 162 35.28 -19.88 -41.35
CA ARG A 162 36.21 -18.74 -41.17
C ARG A 162 35.63 -17.50 -41.82
N ASN A 163 35.56 -16.39 -41.08
CA ASN A 163 35.16 -15.08 -41.58
C ASN A 163 36.30 -14.08 -41.35
N VAL A 164 36.60 -13.27 -42.38
CA VAL A 164 37.75 -12.35 -42.38
C VAL A 164 37.63 -11.26 -41.31
N LEU A 165 36.41 -10.75 -41.09
CA LEU A 165 36.10 -9.71 -40.10
C LEU A 165 36.00 -10.27 -38.66
N ASN A 166 35.92 -11.59 -38.48
CA ASN A 166 35.80 -12.25 -37.17
C ASN A 166 37.03 -13.10 -36.83
N SER A 167 38.23 -12.51 -36.94
CA SER A 167 39.47 -13.15 -36.52
C SER A 167 39.91 -12.66 -35.13
N ARG A 168 40.80 -13.41 -34.46
CA ARG A 168 41.39 -12.97 -33.17
C ARG A 168 42.18 -11.67 -33.34
N GLU A 169 42.81 -11.47 -34.49
CA GLU A 169 43.63 -10.29 -34.80
C GLU A 169 42.76 -9.05 -35.05
N GLU A 170 41.69 -9.18 -35.82
CA GLU A 170 40.77 -8.06 -36.11
C GLU A 170 39.99 -7.63 -34.86
N LYS A 171 39.64 -8.57 -33.97
CA LYS A 171 39.06 -8.25 -32.65
C LYS A 171 40.02 -7.49 -31.74
N LEU A 172 41.33 -7.68 -31.89
CA LEU A 172 42.35 -6.96 -31.13
C LEU A 172 42.61 -5.57 -31.72
N LYS A 173 42.56 -5.43 -33.06
CA LYS A 173 42.63 -4.12 -33.75
C LYS A 173 41.45 -3.22 -33.40
N CYS A 174 40.22 -3.76 -33.42
CA CYS A 174 39.00 -3.07 -33.00
C CYS A 174 39.01 -2.63 -31.50
N LYS A 175 39.88 -3.21 -30.66
CA LYS A 175 39.98 -2.90 -29.21
C LYS A 175 41.10 -1.92 -28.83
N ARG A 176 41.90 -1.42 -29.77
CA ARG A 176 43.12 -0.65 -29.46
C ARG A 176 42.80 0.84 -29.18
N PHE A 177 42.42 1.10 -27.92
CA PHE A 177 42.18 2.43 -27.33
C PHE A 177 43.41 2.87 -26.51
N ASP A 178 44.30 3.68 -27.07
CA ASP A 178 45.62 4.00 -26.47
C ASP A 178 45.72 5.36 -25.73
N ILE A 179 44.63 6.07 -25.41
CA ILE A 179 44.73 7.41 -24.76
C ILE A 179 44.56 7.42 -23.22
N VAL A 180 44.21 6.30 -22.55
CA VAL A 180 44.05 6.23 -21.06
C VAL A 180 45.17 5.40 -20.38
N LEU A 181 46.32 5.25 -21.03
CA LEU A 181 47.30 4.21 -20.70
C LEU A 181 48.25 4.46 -19.51
N ASN A 182 48.11 5.51 -18.71
CA ASN A 182 49.02 5.75 -17.57
C ASN A 182 48.40 5.68 -16.17
N MET A 183 47.12 5.32 -16.02
CA MET A 183 46.49 5.18 -14.69
C MET A 183 46.22 3.73 -14.30
N THR A 184 46.75 3.30 -13.15
CA THR A 184 46.47 1.99 -12.57
C THR A 184 45.01 1.89 -12.08
N SER A 185 44.45 0.68 -11.95
CA SER A 185 43.08 0.50 -11.42
C SER A 185 42.89 1.09 -10.02
N GLY A 186 43.94 1.06 -9.19
CA GLY A 186 43.94 1.69 -7.87
C GLY A 186 43.87 3.22 -7.93
N GLU A 187 44.54 3.84 -8.90
CA GLU A 187 44.43 5.29 -9.13
C GLU A 187 43.03 5.70 -9.58
N ARG A 188 42.40 4.91 -10.46
CA ARG A 188 41.01 5.17 -10.90
C ARG A 188 40.04 5.10 -9.72
N MET A 189 40.16 4.07 -8.89
CA MET A 189 39.34 3.90 -7.69
C MET A 189 39.54 5.05 -6.69
N ALA A 190 40.78 5.41 -6.40
CA ALA A 190 41.10 6.53 -5.51
C ALA A 190 40.50 7.85 -6.03
N ASN A 191 40.60 8.12 -7.34
CA ASN A 191 40.01 9.32 -7.94
C ASN A 191 38.49 9.31 -7.84
N GLN A 192 37.82 8.18 -8.08
CA GLN A 192 36.37 8.06 -7.90
C GLN A 192 35.94 8.32 -6.46
N TYR A 193 36.65 7.75 -5.48
CA TYR A 193 36.34 7.95 -4.06
C TYR A 193 36.54 9.40 -3.63
N ARG A 194 37.58 10.06 -4.16
CA ARG A 194 37.80 11.49 -3.91
C ARG A 194 36.70 12.34 -4.51
N SER A 195 36.24 12.03 -5.73
CA SER A 195 35.10 12.73 -6.32
C SER A 195 33.81 12.49 -5.53
N LEU A 196 33.60 11.29 -4.99
CA LEU A 196 32.43 11.01 -4.16
C LEU A 196 32.46 11.80 -2.85
N GLN A 197 33.64 11.97 -2.24
CA GLN A 197 33.82 12.69 -0.98
C GLN A 197 33.29 14.14 -1.03
N THR A 198 33.27 14.78 -2.21
CA THR A 198 32.77 16.16 -2.35
C THR A 198 31.28 16.30 -2.10
N TYR A 199 30.51 15.21 -2.14
CA TYR A 199 29.07 15.19 -1.82
C TYR A 199 28.80 14.89 -0.34
N TYR A 200 29.83 14.54 0.43
CA TYR A 200 29.73 14.24 1.84
C TYR A 200 30.25 15.43 2.66
N ASN A 201 29.49 15.83 3.67
CA ASN A 201 29.97 16.78 4.65
C ASN A 201 30.78 16.06 5.74
N SER A 202 31.79 15.29 5.33
CA SER A 202 32.53 14.36 6.20
C SER A 202 33.85 13.92 5.54
N GLU A 203 34.82 13.51 6.36
CA GLU A 203 36.05 12.86 5.89
C GLU A 203 35.87 11.35 5.67
N ALA A 204 34.87 10.75 6.32
CA ALA A 204 34.44 9.39 6.08
C ALA A 204 33.45 9.35 4.90
N VAL A 205 33.65 8.39 3.98
CA VAL A 205 32.78 8.16 2.83
C VAL A 205 32.35 6.70 2.84
N LEU A 206 31.05 6.46 2.71
CA LEU A 206 30.49 5.13 2.55
C LEU A 206 30.42 4.78 1.06
N VAL A 207 31.00 3.65 0.66
CA VAL A 207 30.89 3.11 -0.70
C VAL A 207 30.27 1.72 -0.61
N ALA A 208 29.08 1.57 -1.16
CA ALA A 208 28.43 0.27 -1.24
C ALA A 208 29.14 -0.62 -2.28
N ALA A 209 29.56 -1.82 -1.86
CA ALA A 209 30.11 -2.84 -2.73
C ALA A 209 29.11 -4.00 -2.81
N GLY A 210 28.08 -3.85 -3.64
CA GLY A 210 26.93 -4.74 -3.70
C GLY A 210 26.06 -4.45 -4.92
N ASP A 211 25.21 -5.41 -5.28
CA ASP A 211 24.12 -5.26 -6.24
C ASP A 211 23.09 -6.39 -6.01
N ASP A 212 21.97 -6.36 -6.73
CA ASP A 212 20.90 -7.35 -6.62
C ASP A 212 21.43 -8.78 -6.83
N PHE A 213 21.29 -9.59 -5.78
CA PHE A 213 21.77 -10.99 -5.72
C PHE A 213 23.27 -11.17 -6.03
N LEU A 214 24.06 -10.09 -5.94
CA LEU A 214 25.52 -10.17 -5.98
C LEU A 214 26.02 -11.00 -4.79
N TYR A 215 27.09 -11.76 -4.98
CA TYR A 215 27.65 -12.72 -4.01
C TYR A 215 26.83 -13.99 -3.79
N SER A 216 25.91 -14.31 -4.70
CA SER A 216 25.16 -15.57 -4.64
C SER A 216 26.00 -16.79 -5.02
N HIS A 217 27.06 -16.62 -5.82
CA HIS A 217 28.00 -17.70 -6.11
C HIS A 217 29.12 -17.75 -5.05
N PRO A 218 29.51 -18.94 -4.54
CA PRO A 218 30.56 -19.06 -3.51
C PRO A 218 31.89 -18.36 -3.87
N ASP A 219 32.27 -18.40 -5.15
CA ASP A 219 33.53 -17.83 -5.65
C ASP A 219 33.53 -16.30 -5.79
N ASP A 220 32.35 -15.66 -5.80
CA ASP A 220 32.21 -14.22 -5.98
C ASP A 220 32.88 -13.48 -4.84
N LEU A 221 32.62 -13.91 -3.60
CA LEU A 221 33.15 -13.27 -2.40
C LEU A 221 34.67 -13.39 -2.34
N GLU A 222 35.23 -14.56 -2.66
CA GLU A 222 36.69 -14.73 -2.70
C GLU A 222 37.32 -13.83 -3.77
N THR A 223 36.72 -13.78 -4.95
CA THR A 223 37.21 -12.95 -6.06
C THR A 223 37.16 -11.47 -5.71
N VAL A 224 36.03 -10.99 -5.22
CA VAL A 224 35.84 -9.59 -4.82
C VAL A 224 36.79 -9.24 -3.66
N TYR A 225 36.85 -10.07 -2.62
CA TYR A 225 37.75 -9.85 -1.49
C TYR A 225 39.21 -9.75 -1.95
N ARG A 226 39.66 -10.67 -2.80
CA ARG A 226 41.04 -10.67 -3.34
C ARG A 226 41.34 -9.40 -4.14
N ILE A 227 40.44 -9.00 -5.03
CA ILE A 227 40.62 -7.82 -5.89
C ILE A 227 40.62 -6.54 -5.04
N TYR A 228 39.61 -6.34 -4.21
CA TYR A 228 39.49 -5.14 -3.37
C TYR A 228 40.64 -5.07 -2.35
N THR A 229 41.07 -6.19 -1.77
CA THR A 229 42.24 -6.22 -0.87
C THR A 229 43.51 -5.76 -1.60
N ALA A 230 43.73 -6.20 -2.85
CA ALA A 230 44.88 -5.75 -3.63
C ALA A 230 44.83 -4.24 -3.93
N LEU A 231 43.64 -3.73 -4.29
CA LEU A 231 43.42 -2.30 -4.55
C LEU A 231 43.59 -1.45 -3.28
N PHE A 232 42.99 -1.87 -2.17
CA PHE A 232 43.11 -1.21 -0.87
C PHE A 232 44.55 -1.17 -0.40
N ASN A 233 45.27 -2.29 -0.51
CA ASN A 233 46.70 -2.34 -0.18
C ASN A 233 47.52 -1.39 -1.05
N TYR A 234 47.23 -1.29 -2.35
CA TYR A 234 47.90 -0.33 -3.22
C TYR A 234 47.63 1.12 -2.79
N ILE A 235 46.37 1.49 -2.56
CA ILE A 235 46.01 2.86 -2.16
C ILE A 235 46.63 3.20 -0.80
N ASN A 236 46.46 2.34 0.19
CA ASN A 236 46.96 2.55 1.55
C ASN A 236 48.49 2.63 1.63
N ARG A 237 49.22 1.83 0.83
CA ARG A 237 50.69 1.91 0.76
C ARG A 237 51.19 3.20 0.11
N ASN A 238 50.37 3.83 -0.72
CA ASN A 238 50.68 5.10 -1.39
C ASN A 238 49.93 6.26 -0.73
N TYR A 239 49.83 6.24 0.61
CA TYR A 239 49.11 7.26 1.38
C TYR A 239 49.63 8.67 1.10
N ASP A 240 50.94 8.87 0.95
CA ASP A 240 51.52 10.19 0.67
C ASP A 240 51.08 10.78 -0.68
N ARG A 241 50.58 9.93 -1.59
CA ARG A 241 50.04 10.35 -2.89
C ARG A 241 48.53 10.55 -2.84
N PHE A 242 47.81 9.66 -2.15
CA PHE A 242 46.35 9.64 -2.18
C PHE A 242 45.68 10.26 -0.94
N HIS A 243 46.41 10.47 0.14
CA HIS A 243 45.93 11.00 1.43
C HIS A 243 44.58 10.39 1.86
N MET A 244 44.41 9.09 1.62
CA MET A 244 43.18 8.36 1.93
C MET A 244 43.51 7.00 2.49
N LYS A 245 42.67 6.54 3.41
CA LYS A 245 42.70 5.18 3.94
C LYS A 245 41.41 4.49 3.53
N VAL A 246 41.54 3.36 2.86
CA VAL A 246 40.42 2.54 2.39
C VAL A 246 40.46 1.18 3.07
N GLN A 247 39.29 0.68 3.47
CA GLN A 247 39.14 -0.60 4.14
C GLN A 247 37.74 -1.15 3.90
N PHE A 248 37.57 -2.46 4.09
CA PHE A 248 36.24 -3.02 4.28
C PHE A 248 35.66 -2.51 5.59
N GLY A 249 34.36 -2.24 5.60
CA GLY A 249 33.65 -1.79 6.77
C GLY A 249 32.16 -2.09 6.64
N THR A 250 31.47 -2.02 7.76
CA THR A 250 30.02 -2.09 7.86
C THR A 250 29.42 -0.69 7.86
N VAL A 251 28.11 -0.59 7.68
CA VAL A 251 27.37 0.67 7.86
C VAL A 251 27.56 1.22 9.28
N ALA A 252 27.70 0.35 10.28
CA ALA A 252 27.97 0.75 11.66
C ALA A 252 29.36 1.39 11.81
N ASP A 253 30.39 0.83 11.16
CA ASP A 253 31.75 1.41 11.18
C ASP A 253 31.78 2.81 10.56
N TYR A 254 31.00 3.03 9.50
CA TYR A 254 30.85 4.35 8.89
C TYR A 254 30.24 5.37 9.86
N PHE A 255 29.12 5.03 10.53
CA PHE A 255 28.50 5.94 11.50
C PHE A 255 29.35 6.15 12.76
N ASN A 256 30.14 5.16 13.18
CA ASN A 256 31.12 5.33 14.26
C ASN A 256 32.21 6.34 13.84
N ALA A 257 32.74 6.21 12.63
CA ALA A 257 33.73 7.14 12.09
C ALA A 257 33.19 8.57 11.95
N LEU A 258 31.90 8.73 11.60
CA LEU A 258 31.24 10.05 11.58
C LEU A 258 31.18 10.68 12.97
N ASN A 259 30.78 9.92 13.99
CA ASN A 259 30.65 10.40 15.37
C ASN A 259 32.00 10.79 15.99
N GLU A 260 33.10 10.15 15.57
CA GLU A 260 34.45 10.50 16.00
C GLU A 260 35.02 11.72 15.28
N SER A 261 34.46 12.09 14.12
CA SER A 261 34.92 13.22 13.33
C SER A 261 34.49 14.54 13.98
N ARG A 262 35.43 15.50 14.10
CA ARG A 262 35.17 16.84 14.66
C ARG A 262 34.47 17.79 13.67
N LYS A 263 34.15 17.29 12.46
CA LYS A 263 33.51 18.06 11.39
C LYS A 263 32.02 17.74 11.36
N ASN A 264 31.25 18.77 11.70
CA ASN A 264 29.88 19.06 11.26
C ASN A 264 28.70 18.68 12.18
N GLU A 265 27.93 19.71 12.48
CA GLU A 265 26.50 19.62 12.74
C GLU A 265 25.79 19.25 11.43
N ALA A 266 24.99 18.18 11.44
CA ALA A 266 24.13 17.83 10.30
C ALA A 266 22.98 18.84 10.22
N THR A 267 22.58 19.21 9.00
CA THR A 267 21.38 20.03 8.81
C THR A 267 20.13 19.21 9.09
N VAL A 268 19.17 19.78 9.81
CA VAL A 268 17.86 19.17 10.03
C VAL A 268 17.06 19.24 8.74
N LEU A 269 16.69 18.08 8.19
CA LEU A 269 15.76 17.94 7.06
C LEU A 269 14.45 17.35 7.57
N ALA A 270 13.33 17.90 7.11
CA ALA A 270 12.00 17.42 7.45
C ALA A 270 11.12 17.38 6.20
N GLY A 271 10.17 16.45 6.19
CA GLY A 271 9.34 16.12 5.03
C GLY A 271 9.45 14.65 4.67
N ASP A 272 9.08 14.30 3.45
CA ASP A 272 9.25 12.97 2.87
C ASP A 272 9.90 13.04 1.49
N PHE A 273 10.09 11.88 0.86
CA PHE A 273 10.74 11.74 -0.44
C PHE A 273 9.75 11.25 -1.51
N PHE A 274 8.50 11.71 -1.43
CA PHE A 274 7.47 11.41 -2.43
C PHE A 274 7.10 12.64 -3.28
N PRO A 275 6.72 12.43 -4.56
CA PRO A 275 6.88 11.18 -5.31
C PRO A 275 8.33 10.97 -5.78
N TYR A 276 8.74 9.71 -5.91
CA TYR A 276 10.06 9.36 -6.43
C TYR A 276 10.11 9.47 -7.96
N MET A 277 11.22 10.03 -8.45
CA MET A 277 11.58 10.14 -9.86
C MET A 277 13.03 9.71 -10.04
N ASP A 278 13.28 8.78 -10.95
CA ASP A 278 14.64 8.27 -11.22
C ASP A 278 15.26 8.85 -12.48
N ASP A 279 14.51 8.88 -13.59
CA ASP A 279 14.98 9.39 -14.88
C ASP A 279 13.92 10.29 -15.52
N GLU A 280 14.16 11.60 -15.50
CA GLU A 280 13.29 12.62 -16.10
C GLU A 280 13.06 12.40 -17.60
N SER A 281 14.05 11.85 -18.30
CA SER A 281 13.99 11.60 -19.75
C SER A 281 13.28 10.28 -20.12
N GLY A 282 12.99 9.44 -19.12
CA GLY A 282 12.35 8.15 -19.28
C GLY A 282 10.89 8.24 -19.73
N ARG A 283 10.36 7.12 -20.25
CA ARG A 283 8.94 7.01 -20.65
C ARG A 283 7.97 7.06 -19.47
N ALA A 284 8.42 6.61 -18.29
CA ALA A 284 7.68 6.58 -17.04
C ALA A 284 8.59 7.09 -15.89
N PRO A 285 8.81 8.41 -15.81
CA PRO A 285 9.78 9.00 -14.88
C PRO A 285 9.35 8.90 -13.41
N PHE A 286 8.05 9.02 -13.12
CA PHE A 286 7.52 9.03 -11.76
C PHE A 286 6.94 7.68 -11.34
N TRP A 287 7.28 7.27 -10.12
CA TRP A 287 6.86 5.99 -9.54
C TRP A 287 5.58 6.14 -8.73
N THR A 288 4.50 6.63 -9.34
CA THR A 288 3.23 6.86 -8.63
C THR A 288 2.14 5.85 -8.96
N GLY A 289 2.34 5.05 -10.02
CA GLY A 289 1.39 4.02 -10.42
C GLY A 289 1.24 2.87 -9.42
N PHE A 290 2.28 2.57 -8.62
CA PHE A 290 2.25 1.46 -7.65
C PHE A 290 1.42 1.78 -6.40
N TYR A 291 1.08 3.06 -6.16
CA TYR A 291 0.24 3.44 -5.03
C TYR A 291 -1.12 2.72 -5.04
N ASN A 292 -1.64 2.40 -6.24
CA ASN A 292 -2.90 1.69 -6.43
C ASN A 292 -2.81 0.52 -7.45
N HIS A 293 -1.62 -0.04 -7.69
CA HIS A 293 -1.52 -1.23 -8.54
C HIS A 293 -1.96 -2.50 -7.76
N ARG A 294 -2.71 -3.39 -8.43
CA ARG A 294 -3.32 -4.61 -7.85
C ARG A 294 -4.08 -4.34 -6.54
N PRO A 295 -5.11 -3.47 -6.56
CA PRO A 295 -5.78 -3.03 -5.34
C PRO A 295 -6.45 -4.18 -4.56
N TYR A 296 -6.87 -5.27 -5.23
CA TYR A 296 -7.35 -6.46 -4.53
C TYR A 296 -6.35 -7.00 -3.52
N PHE A 297 -5.05 -7.07 -3.89
CA PHE A 297 -4.00 -7.59 -3.01
C PHE A 297 -3.82 -6.68 -1.80
N LYS A 298 -3.84 -5.35 -2.01
CA LYS A 298 -3.80 -4.33 -0.94
C LYS A 298 -4.99 -4.45 0.01
N CYS A 299 -6.20 -4.67 -0.51
CA CYS A 299 -7.39 -4.95 0.32
C CYS A 299 -7.24 -6.26 1.10
N PHE A 300 -6.74 -7.31 0.44
CA PHE A 300 -6.60 -8.62 1.07
C PHE A 300 -5.59 -8.60 2.21
N GLU A 301 -4.46 -7.91 2.02
CA GLU A 301 -3.45 -7.66 3.05
C GLU A 301 -4.05 -6.98 4.29
N ARG A 302 -4.86 -5.92 4.10
CA ARG A 302 -5.57 -5.23 5.19
C ARG A 302 -6.55 -6.12 5.95
N ILE A 303 -7.21 -7.05 5.26
CA ILE A 303 -8.03 -8.08 5.91
C ILE A 303 -7.15 -8.96 6.80
N ILE A 304 -5.98 -9.41 6.33
CA ILE A 304 -5.08 -10.24 7.14
C ILE A 304 -4.56 -9.47 8.37
N GLN A 305 -4.17 -8.19 8.22
CA GLN A 305 -3.77 -7.34 9.35
C GLN A 305 -4.85 -7.26 10.43
N ARG A 306 -6.11 -7.05 10.02
CA ARG A 306 -7.26 -7.02 10.92
C ARG A 306 -7.46 -8.33 11.65
N GLU A 307 -7.45 -9.46 10.94
CA GLU A 307 -7.64 -10.78 11.55
C GLU A 307 -6.47 -11.16 12.48
N PHE A 308 -5.26 -10.67 12.20
CA PHE A 308 -4.12 -10.78 13.10
C PHE A 308 -4.35 -10.02 14.40
N ARG A 309 -4.71 -8.74 14.30
CA ARG A 309 -5.03 -7.90 15.47
C ARG A 309 -6.09 -8.57 16.34
N LEU A 310 -7.16 -9.07 15.73
CA LEU A 310 -8.22 -9.80 16.44
C LEU A 310 -7.67 -11.03 17.17
N THR A 311 -6.85 -11.83 16.51
CA THR A 311 -6.27 -13.06 17.09
C THR A 311 -5.36 -12.73 18.28
N ASP A 312 -4.51 -11.71 18.15
CA ASP A 312 -3.63 -11.23 19.22
C ASP A 312 -4.44 -10.72 20.42
N LEU A 313 -5.47 -9.91 20.19
CA LEU A 313 -6.39 -9.42 21.24
C LEU A 313 -7.15 -10.56 21.92
N LEU A 314 -7.68 -11.53 21.15
CA LEU A 314 -8.36 -12.70 21.69
C LEU A 314 -7.40 -13.56 22.52
N SER A 315 -6.16 -13.70 22.10
CA SER A 315 -5.14 -14.47 22.82
C SER A 315 -4.84 -13.84 24.18
N VAL A 316 -4.59 -12.52 24.20
CA VAL A 316 -4.34 -11.76 25.43
C VAL A 316 -5.55 -11.81 26.36
N THR A 317 -6.75 -11.51 25.85
CA THR A 317 -7.97 -11.50 26.68
C THR A 317 -8.35 -12.88 27.18
N THR A 318 -8.15 -13.94 26.41
CA THR A 318 -8.43 -15.31 26.90
C THR A 318 -7.31 -15.86 27.80
N GLY A 319 -6.18 -15.17 27.91
CA GLY A 319 -4.98 -15.65 28.60
C GLY A 319 -4.35 -16.88 27.95
N LYS A 320 -4.77 -17.24 26.73
CA LYS A 320 -4.31 -18.43 26.02
C LYS A 320 -3.22 -18.02 25.03
N TYR A 321 -2.00 -18.52 25.27
CA TYR A 321 -0.89 -18.35 24.33
C TYR A 321 -1.27 -18.90 22.93
N PRO A 322 -0.94 -18.18 21.83
CA PRO A 322 -1.30 -18.61 20.49
C PRO A 322 -0.49 -19.84 20.05
N SER A 323 -1.00 -20.60 19.07
CA SER A 323 -0.22 -21.71 18.49
C SER A 323 0.98 -21.21 17.67
N ASP A 324 1.98 -22.07 17.49
CA ASP A 324 3.18 -21.75 16.69
C ASP A 324 2.85 -21.42 15.22
N ASP A 325 1.74 -21.97 14.70
CA ASP A 325 1.25 -21.67 13.34
C ASP A 325 0.98 -20.16 13.15
N VAL A 326 0.56 -19.45 14.20
CA VAL A 326 0.29 -17.99 14.13
C VAL A 326 1.56 -17.21 13.78
N GLU A 327 2.73 -17.70 14.22
CA GLU A 327 4.00 -17.08 13.88
C GLU A 327 4.37 -17.29 12.40
N VAL A 328 4.03 -18.44 11.82
CA VAL A 328 4.16 -18.67 10.37
C VAL A 328 3.30 -17.67 9.60
N ALA A 329 2.04 -17.53 10.00
CA ALA A 329 1.13 -16.57 9.39
C ALA A 329 1.67 -15.12 9.52
N ARG A 330 2.36 -14.80 10.63
CA ARG A 330 2.90 -13.46 10.89
C ARG A 330 4.08 -13.16 9.97
N ARG A 331 4.93 -14.15 9.72
CA ARG A 331 6.02 -14.08 8.74
C ARG A 331 5.49 -13.91 7.32
N ASP A 332 4.42 -14.61 6.95
CA ASP A 332 3.79 -14.46 5.64
C ASP A 332 3.19 -13.06 5.45
N LEU A 333 2.54 -12.50 6.47
CA LEU A 333 2.10 -11.10 6.45
C LEU A 333 3.28 -10.12 6.34
N ALA A 334 4.34 -10.32 7.13
CA ALA A 334 5.53 -9.46 7.08
C ALA A 334 6.21 -9.51 5.69
N LEU A 335 6.29 -10.68 5.08
CA LEU A 335 6.81 -10.85 3.72
C LEU A 335 5.95 -10.11 2.69
N SER A 336 4.63 -10.05 2.88
CA SER A 336 3.74 -9.32 1.97
C SER A 336 3.92 -7.79 2.01
N LEU A 337 4.61 -7.26 3.03
CA LEU A 337 5.00 -5.85 3.12
C LEU A 337 6.28 -5.53 2.35
N HIS A 338 6.93 -6.53 1.74
CA HIS A 338 8.05 -6.33 0.83
C HIS A 338 7.70 -5.28 -0.24
N HIS A 339 8.68 -4.46 -0.63
CA HIS A 339 8.49 -3.33 -1.54
C HIS A 339 8.15 -3.75 -2.99
N ASP A 340 8.21 -5.04 -3.33
CA ASP A 340 7.61 -5.59 -4.56
C ASP A 340 6.35 -6.43 -4.35
N ALA A 341 5.92 -6.63 -3.10
CA ALA A 341 4.70 -7.34 -2.77
C ALA A 341 3.53 -6.37 -2.64
N ILE A 342 3.50 -5.52 -1.60
CA ILE A 342 2.39 -4.60 -1.33
C ILE A 342 2.21 -3.52 -2.41
N THR A 343 3.29 -3.20 -3.12
CA THR A 343 3.29 -2.30 -4.29
C THR A 343 2.71 -2.96 -5.54
N GLY A 344 2.64 -4.30 -5.56
CA GLY A 344 2.18 -5.10 -6.69
C GLY A 344 3.20 -5.22 -7.83
N THR A 345 4.47 -4.82 -7.63
CA THR A 345 5.51 -4.74 -8.66
C THR A 345 6.31 -6.03 -8.86
N SER A 346 5.87 -7.15 -8.28
CA SER A 346 6.42 -8.48 -8.60
C SER A 346 5.76 -9.11 -9.81
N ARG A 347 6.48 -10.07 -10.43
CA ARG A 347 5.95 -10.94 -11.48
C ARG A 347 4.69 -11.65 -11.01
N ARG A 348 3.80 -11.96 -11.94
CA ARG A 348 2.49 -12.55 -11.67
C ARG A 348 2.57 -13.82 -10.82
N ARG A 349 3.50 -14.73 -11.14
CA ARG A 349 3.68 -15.98 -10.37
C ARG A 349 4.14 -15.74 -8.94
N VAL A 350 4.91 -14.67 -8.70
CA VAL A 350 5.36 -14.26 -7.37
C VAL A 350 4.20 -13.61 -6.61
N MET A 351 3.38 -12.79 -7.28
CA MET A 351 2.14 -12.26 -6.70
C MET A 351 1.13 -13.38 -6.35
N ASP A 352 1.04 -14.43 -7.17
CA ASP A 352 0.25 -15.63 -6.87
C ASP A 352 0.81 -16.35 -5.62
N ASP A 353 2.13 -16.41 -5.42
CA ASP A 353 2.76 -16.97 -4.21
C ASP A 353 2.46 -16.13 -2.96
N TYR A 354 2.63 -14.80 -3.02
CA TYR A 354 2.23 -13.92 -1.92
C TYR A 354 0.75 -14.09 -1.56
N THR A 355 -0.11 -14.20 -2.57
CA THR A 355 -1.56 -14.42 -2.36
C THR A 355 -1.83 -15.78 -1.73
N LEU A 356 -1.11 -16.82 -2.14
CA LEU A 356 -1.19 -18.17 -1.56
C LEU A 356 -0.79 -18.18 -0.08
N ARG A 357 0.29 -17.47 0.27
CA ARG A 357 0.79 -17.29 1.64
C ARG A 357 -0.21 -16.55 2.52
N LEU A 358 -0.69 -15.39 2.08
CA LEU A 358 -1.72 -14.63 2.80
C LEU A 358 -3.02 -15.43 2.99
N ARG A 359 -3.38 -16.27 2.02
CA ARG A 359 -4.47 -17.23 2.17
C ARG A 359 -4.20 -18.26 3.27
N SER A 360 -3.01 -18.85 3.30
CA SER A 360 -2.62 -19.80 4.35
C SER A 360 -2.67 -19.13 5.72
N ALA A 361 -2.11 -17.91 5.83
CA ALA A 361 -2.17 -17.08 7.02
C ALA A 361 -3.61 -16.85 7.48
N LEU A 362 -4.53 -16.47 6.58
CA LEU A 362 -5.94 -16.31 6.93
C LEU A 362 -6.54 -17.59 7.51
N HIS A 363 -6.28 -18.74 6.89
CA HIS A 363 -6.80 -20.01 7.38
C HIS A 363 -6.31 -20.33 8.79
N ILE A 364 -5.02 -20.12 9.05
CA ILE A 364 -4.40 -20.29 10.38
C ILE A 364 -5.08 -19.38 11.40
N LEU A 365 -5.23 -18.09 11.08
CA LEU A 365 -5.84 -17.11 11.97
C LEU A 365 -7.28 -17.48 12.31
N LEU A 366 -8.11 -17.80 11.32
CA LEU A 366 -9.48 -18.20 11.55
C LEU A 366 -9.56 -19.47 12.41
N LYS A 367 -8.71 -20.47 12.15
CA LYS A 367 -8.65 -21.68 12.98
C LYS A 367 -8.29 -21.34 14.43
N GLU A 368 -7.35 -20.43 14.62
CA GLU A 368 -6.87 -20.02 15.93
C GLU A 368 -7.91 -19.20 16.70
N GLN A 369 -8.56 -18.23 16.06
CA GLN A 369 -9.66 -17.48 16.65
C GLN A 369 -10.77 -18.43 17.17
N LYS A 370 -11.11 -19.49 16.42
CA LYS A 370 -12.05 -20.53 16.91
C LYS A 370 -11.50 -21.25 18.16
N ARG A 371 -10.21 -21.59 18.19
CA ARG A 371 -9.59 -22.27 19.34
C ARG A 371 -9.58 -21.39 20.60
N LEU A 372 -9.24 -20.11 20.44
CA LEU A 372 -9.19 -19.14 21.54
C LEU A 372 -10.59 -18.94 22.17
N LEU A 373 -11.62 -18.86 21.34
CA LEU A 373 -13.01 -18.67 21.77
C LEU A 373 -13.73 -19.95 22.24
N ARG A 374 -13.20 -21.14 21.98
CA ARG A 374 -13.75 -22.40 22.52
C ARG A 374 -13.63 -22.43 24.05
N THR A 375 -14.77 -22.50 24.73
CA THR A 375 -14.88 -22.89 26.13
C THR A 375 -15.23 -24.38 26.19
N SER A 376 -15.16 -25.02 27.37
CA SER A 376 -15.43 -26.45 27.50
C SER A 376 -16.85 -26.88 27.05
N ASN A 377 -17.80 -25.94 26.97
CA ASN A 377 -19.19 -26.18 26.61
C ASN A 377 -19.62 -25.54 25.26
N ASP A 378 -18.85 -24.61 24.70
CA ASP A 378 -19.24 -23.88 23.47
C ASP A 378 -18.54 -24.41 22.21
N THR A 379 -19.32 -24.89 21.24
CA THR A 379 -18.85 -25.22 19.90
C THR A 379 -19.21 -24.11 18.90
N PHE A 380 -18.34 -23.10 18.75
CA PHE A 380 -18.48 -22.15 17.64
C PHE A 380 -18.25 -22.85 16.30
N THR A 381 -19.23 -22.75 15.41
CA THR A 381 -19.23 -23.46 14.13
C THR A 381 -18.52 -22.63 13.05
N THR A 382 -18.77 -21.31 12.99
CA THR A 382 -18.35 -20.46 11.86
C THR A 382 -17.92 -19.04 12.29
N ILE A 383 -16.79 -18.57 11.73
CA ILE A 383 -16.33 -17.17 11.82
C ILE A 383 -16.81 -16.44 10.58
N PHE A 384 -17.29 -15.22 10.75
CA PHE A 384 -17.71 -14.36 9.66
C PHE A 384 -16.61 -13.36 9.36
N ILE A 385 -16.09 -13.46 8.14
CA ILE A 385 -15.46 -12.31 7.53
C ILE A 385 -16.61 -11.54 6.85
N ASN A 386 -16.83 -10.29 7.26
CA ASN A 386 -17.83 -9.42 6.63
C ASN A 386 -17.52 -9.15 5.14
N ASP A 387 -16.32 -9.50 4.70
CA ASP A 387 -15.82 -9.37 3.33
C ASP A 387 -15.80 -10.72 2.62
N SER A 388 -16.24 -10.72 1.36
CA SER A 388 -16.03 -11.88 0.50
C SER A 388 -14.57 -11.93 0.07
N VAL A 389 -13.87 -13.02 0.38
CA VAL A 389 -12.50 -13.24 -0.10
C VAL A 389 -12.55 -14.23 -1.26
N LYS A 390 -11.93 -13.87 -2.39
CA LYS A 390 -11.86 -14.70 -3.59
C LYS A 390 -10.44 -14.61 -4.16
N THR A 391 -9.71 -15.70 -4.04
CA THR A 391 -8.39 -15.89 -4.65
C THR A 391 -8.39 -17.20 -5.44
N LYS A 392 -7.34 -17.46 -6.25
CA LYS A 392 -7.17 -18.78 -6.87
C LYS A 392 -7.20 -19.88 -5.79
N GLY A 393 -8.17 -20.78 -5.89
CA GLY A 393 -8.36 -21.91 -4.99
C GLY A 393 -8.91 -21.59 -3.59
N MET A 394 -9.33 -20.36 -3.29
CA MET A 394 -10.13 -20.05 -2.09
C MET A 394 -11.25 -19.08 -2.39
N HIS A 395 -12.44 -19.48 -1.97
CA HIS A 395 -13.61 -18.62 -2.02
C HIS A 395 -14.31 -18.65 -0.66
N LEU A 396 -14.08 -17.63 0.14
CA LEU A 396 -14.83 -17.37 1.36
C LEU A 396 -15.96 -16.40 1.01
N SER A 397 -17.12 -16.96 0.68
CA SER A 397 -18.33 -16.19 0.48
C SER A 397 -18.91 -15.73 1.82
N ARG A 398 -19.71 -14.65 1.79
CA ARG A 398 -20.51 -14.29 2.95
C ARG A 398 -21.46 -15.44 3.27
N LYS A 399 -21.41 -15.92 4.51
CA LYS A 399 -22.23 -17.02 4.97
C LYS A 399 -23.70 -16.58 5.03
N ILE A 400 -24.58 -17.41 4.49
CA ILE A 400 -26.03 -17.26 4.56
C ILE A 400 -26.53 -18.07 5.76
N LEU A 401 -27.33 -17.43 6.62
CA LEU A 401 -28.02 -18.06 7.75
C LEU A 401 -29.25 -18.78 7.21
N SER A 402 -29.18 -20.11 7.19
CA SER A 402 -30.28 -20.96 6.76
C SER A 402 -31.07 -21.45 7.97
N PHE A 403 -32.37 -21.19 8.00
CA PHE A 403 -33.25 -21.64 9.08
C PHE A 403 -34.00 -22.90 8.63
N THR A 404 -33.95 -23.95 9.43
CA THR A 404 -34.60 -25.25 9.18
C THR A 404 -35.35 -25.69 10.44
N ASP A 405 -36.13 -26.77 10.37
CA ASP A 405 -36.81 -27.31 11.56
C ASP A 405 -35.83 -27.74 12.67
N ALA A 406 -34.55 -27.98 12.33
CA ALA A 406 -33.49 -28.28 13.29
C ALA A 406 -32.73 -27.03 13.78
N ILE A 407 -32.86 -25.89 13.10
CA ILE A 407 -32.14 -24.65 13.41
C ILE A 407 -33.12 -23.47 13.32
N GLU A 408 -33.80 -23.20 14.42
CA GLU A 408 -34.78 -22.11 14.54
C GLU A 408 -34.13 -20.76 14.90
N SER A 409 -32.95 -20.78 15.52
CA SER A 409 -32.19 -19.59 15.88
C SER A 409 -30.67 -19.74 15.75
N TYR A 410 -30.00 -18.60 15.60
CA TYR A 410 -28.53 -18.48 15.63
C TYR A 410 -28.12 -17.51 16.72
N LYS A 411 -27.09 -17.85 17.49
CA LYS A 411 -26.45 -16.92 18.42
C LYS A 411 -25.24 -16.28 17.75
N VAL A 412 -25.24 -14.95 17.70
CA VAL A 412 -24.20 -14.11 17.11
C VAL A 412 -23.40 -13.47 18.24
N ARG A 413 -22.12 -13.81 18.37
CA ARG A 413 -21.18 -13.08 19.22
C ARG A 413 -20.45 -12.02 18.38
N ILE A 414 -20.50 -10.78 18.83
CA ILE A 414 -19.89 -9.61 18.21
C ILE A 414 -18.70 -9.21 19.09
N VAL A 415 -17.50 -9.11 18.53
CA VAL A 415 -16.28 -8.72 19.24
C VAL A 415 -15.81 -7.37 18.73
N ASN A 416 -15.76 -6.38 19.64
CA ASN A 416 -15.18 -5.07 19.37
C ASN A 416 -13.65 -5.14 19.51
N GLN A 417 -12.92 -4.69 18.49
CA GLN A 417 -11.45 -4.66 18.49
C GLN A 417 -10.86 -3.31 18.94
N LYS A 418 -11.73 -2.32 19.17
CA LYS A 418 -11.37 -0.95 19.52
C LYS A 418 -11.34 -0.77 21.04
N ALA A 419 -10.54 0.19 21.46
CA ALA A 419 -10.39 0.58 22.87
C ALA A 419 -11.48 1.58 23.33
N PHE A 420 -12.43 1.90 22.46
CA PHE A 420 -13.58 2.75 22.73
C PHE A 420 -14.89 2.04 22.34
N GLN A 421 -16.00 2.60 22.81
CA GLN A 421 -17.35 2.11 22.52
C GLN A 421 -17.84 2.66 21.17
N THR A 422 -18.49 1.84 20.35
CA THR A 422 -18.96 2.24 19.00
C THR A 422 -20.24 1.50 18.62
N MET A 423 -21.08 2.10 17.77
CA MET A 423 -22.24 1.49 17.15
C MET A 423 -22.03 1.28 15.65
N GLU A 424 -21.90 0.02 15.24
CA GLU A 424 -21.58 -0.34 13.85
C GLU A 424 -22.76 -0.97 13.11
N LEU A 425 -22.77 -0.77 11.79
CA LEU A 425 -23.72 -1.43 10.89
C LEU A 425 -23.31 -2.89 10.64
N ILE A 426 -24.11 -3.84 11.13
CA ILE A 426 -23.88 -5.27 10.93
C ILE A 426 -24.79 -5.80 9.81
N LYS A 427 -24.19 -6.37 8.76
CA LYS A 427 -24.91 -6.99 7.63
C LYS A 427 -24.74 -8.51 7.64
N LEU A 428 -25.83 -9.25 7.84
CA LEU A 428 -25.91 -10.71 7.78
C LEU A 428 -26.72 -11.14 6.57
N ASN A 429 -26.41 -12.29 5.95
CA ASN A 429 -27.26 -12.83 4.88
C ASN A 429 -28.18 -13.90 5.46
N THR A 430 -29.45 -13.92 5.09
CA THR A 430 -30.47 -14.87 5.58
C THR A 430 -31.19 -15.56 4.44
N SER A 431 -31.61 -16.81 4.64
CA SER A 431 -32.42 -17.58 3.68
C SER A 431 -33.92 -17.25 3.74
N THR A 432 -34.33 -16.37 4.65
CA THR A 432 -35.74 -16.02 4.88
C THR A 432 -35.87 -14.54 5.23
N SER A 433 -37.01 -13.96 4.88
CA SER A 433 -37.42 -12.59 5.22
C SER A 433 -38.14 -12.50 6.57
N SER A 434 -38.46 -13.61 7.22
CA SER A 434 -39.11 -13.63 8.53
C SER A 434 -38.06 -13.89 9.60
N VAL A 435 -37.34 -12.83 9.98
CA VAL A 435 -36.25 -12.90 10.97
C VAL A 435 -36.36 -11.76 11.98
N THR A 436 -36.20 -12.09 13.26
CA THR A 436 -36.08 -11.13 14.35
C THR A 436 -34.70 -11.24 15.01
N VAL A 437 -34.22 -10.14 15.59
CA VAL A 437 -32.95 -10.11 16.32
C VAL A 437 -33.17 -9.62 17.72
N MET A 438 -32.72 -10.40 18.68
CA MET A 438 -32.88 -10.17 20.11
C MET A 438 -31.51 -9.93 20.76
N HIS A 439 -31.44 -9.01 21.71
CA HIS A 439 -30.28 -8.82 22.57
C HIS A 439 -30.75 -8.61 24.02
N ALA A 440 -30.25 -9.42 24.95
CA ALA A 440 -30.62 -9.36 26.37
C ALA A 440 -32.15 -9.39 26.63
N GLY A 441 -32.92 -10.09 25.78
CA GLY A 441 -34.38 -10.19 25.88
C GLY A 441 -35.16 -9.09 25.13
N GLU A 442 -34.48 -8.08 24.60
CA GLU A 442 -35.07 -6.97 23.84
C GLU A 442 -34.93 -7.18 22.33
N GLN A 443 -35.95 -6.84 21.54
CA GLN A 443 -35.89 -6.88 20.08
C GLN A 443 -35.19 -5.64 19.52
N LEU A 444 -34.24 -5.86 18.61
CA LEU A 444 -33.48 -4.79 17.97
C LEU A 444 -34.17 -4.26 16.71
N THR A 445 -33.84 -3.01 16.36
CA THR A 445 -34.24 -2.43 15.07
C THR A 445 -33.48 -3.12 13.94
N THR A 446 -34.22 -3.73 13.01
CA THR A 446 -33.65 -4.44 11.87
C THR A 446 -34.23 -3.95 10.56
N GLN A 447 -33.44 -4.05 9.50
CA GLN A 447 -33.85 -3.76 8.13
C GLN A 447 -33.48 -4.94 7.23
N LEU A 448 -34.43 -5.42 6.45
CA LEU A 448 -34.21 -6.46 5.45
C LEU A 448 -34.02 -5.81 4.08
N VAL A 449 -33.01 -6.25 3.35
CA VAL A 449 -32.65 -5.73 2.03
C VAL A 449 -32.39 -6.89 1.06
N PRO A 450 -32.86 -6.83 -0.20
CA PRO A 450 -32.56 -7.85 -1.20
C PRO A 450 -31.05 -8.09 -1.36
N LEU A 451 -30.63 -9.36 -1.44
CA LEU A 451 -29.23 -9.68 -1.69
C LEU A 451 -28.90 -9.48 -3.18
N MET A 452 -28.16 -8.43 -3.49
CA MET A 452 -27.64 -8.19 -4.84
C MET A 452 -26.54 -9.22 -5.16
N ARG A 453 -26.78 -10.15 -6.09
CA ARG A 453 -25.74 -11.10 -6.55
C ARG A 453 -24.65 -10.34 -7.29
N LYS A 454 -23.38 -10.53 -6.88
CA LYS A 454 -22.22 -9.90 -7.52
C LYS A 454 -22.06 -10.26 -9.01
N SER A 455 -22.52 -11.44 -9.43
CA SER A 455 -22.59 -11.83 -10.86
C SER A 455 -23.55 -10.93 -11.64
N ASN A 456 -24.70 -10.60 -11.05
CA ASN A 456 -25.71 -9.73 -11.67
C ASN A 456 -25.25 -8.26 -11.74
N LEU A 457 -24.19 -7.87 -11.01
CA LEU A 457 -23.62 -6.52 -11.11
C LEU A 457 -22.86 -6.32 -12.42
N PHE A 458 -22.45 -7.39 -13.11
CA PHE A 458 -21.62 -7.30 -14.31
C PHE A 458 -22.17 -8.13 -15.49
N GLU A 459 -23.39 -8.66 -15.37
CA GLU A 459 -24.05 -9.38 -16.47
C GLU A 459 -24.56 -8.40 -17.55
N ASN A 460 -24.05 -8.60 -18.77
CA ASN A 460 -24.42 -8.03 -20.07
C ASN A 460 -25.39 -6.84 -20.08
N VAL A 461 -24.82 -5.64 -19.93
CA VAL A 461 -25.50 -4.39 -20.29
C VAL A 461 -25.08 -4.02 -21.72
N SER A 462 -25.95 -4.27 -22.68
CA SER A 462 -25.78 -3.80 -24.05
C SER A 462 -26.36 -2.39 -24.21
N ASN A 463 -25.48 -1.43 -24.51
CA ASN A 463 -25.68 -0.12 -25.12
C ASN A 463 -26.68 0.89 -24.51
N ASN A 464 -26.13 2.08 -24.21
CA ASN A 464 -26.72 3.43 -24.21
C ASN A 464 -27.84 3.82 -23.23
N GLU A 465 -28.39 2.93 -22.41
CA GLU A 465 -29.28 3.37 -21.33
C GLU A 465 -28.53 3.45 -19.99
N GLN A 466 -28.47 4.65 -19.41
CA GLN A 466 -27.98 4.86 -18.05
C GLN A 466 -28.88 4.05 -17.10
N LEU A 467 -28.37 2.96 -16.54
CA LEU A 467 -29.14 2.08 -15.66
C LEU A 467 -29.72 2.91 -14.49
N SER A 468 -31.00 2.73 -14.22
CA SER A 468 -31.67 3.44 -13.11
C SER A 468 -31.02 3.10 -11.77
N ALA A 469 -30.77 4.12 -10.95
CA ALA A 469 -30.24 3.93 -9.60
C ALA A 469 -31.19 3.08 -8.74
N MET A 470 -30.64 2.14 -7.98
CA MET A 470 -31.41 1.42 -6.96
C MET A 470 -31.32 2.18 -5.65
N ILE A 471 -32.46 2.63 -5.13
CA ILE A 471 -32.56 3.34 -3.86
C ILE A 471 -33.10 2.39 -2.80
N ILE A 472 -32.35 2.23 -1.72
CA ILE A 472 -32.78 1.52 -0.51
C ILE A 472 -33.08 2.58 0.53
N LYS A 473 -34.30 2.57 1.07
CA LYS A 473 -34.72 3.41 2.18
C LYS A 473 -35.26 2.54 3.29
N GLY A 474 -34.71 2.68 4.49
CA GLY A 474 -35.23 1.98 5.65
C GLY A 474 -34.78 2.60 6.97
N PRO A 475 -35.24 2.03 8.11
CA PRO A 475 -35.06 2.62 9.43
C PRO A 475 -33.61 2.52 9.94
N VAL A 476 -32.79 1.63 9.37
CA VAL A 476 -31.40 1.42 9.80
C VAL A 476 -30.40 2.19 8.95
N TYR A 477 -30.62 2.20 7.63
CA TYR A 477 -29.80 2.99 6.72
C TYR A 477 -30.56 3.25 5.43
N SER A 478 -30.08 4.24 4.69
CA SER A 478 -30.48 4.49 3.32
C SER A 478 -29.26 4.45 2.41
N SER A 479 -29.41 3.93 1.19
CA SER A 479 -28.30 3.86 0.23
C SER A 479 -28.76 4.01 -1.20
N ILE A 480 -27.86 4.53 -2.03
CA ILE A 480 -28.02 4.61 -3.48
C ILE A 480 -26.96 3.69 -4.09
N TYR A 481 -27.40 2.72 -4.89
CA TYR A 481 -26.54 1.89 -5.71
C TYR A 481 -26.67 2.31 -7.18
N GLN A 482 -25.53 2.48 -7.85
CA GLN A 482 -25.49 2.85 -9.27
C GLN A 482 -24.44 2.02 -10.00
N GLN A 483 -24.86 1.39 -11.10
CA GLN A 483 -23.94 0.79 -12.07
C GLN A 483 -23.51 1.87 -13.08
N LEU A 484 -22.21 2.08 -13.25
CA LEU A 484 -21.67 3.04 -14.22
C LEU A 484 -21.28 2.37 -15.55
N SER A 485 -20.77 1.14 -15.48
CA SER A 485 -20.43 0.29 -16.63
C SER A 485 -20.46 -1.18 -16.22
N PRO A 486 -20.34 -2.16 -17.14
CA PRO A 486 -20.18 -3.58 -16.77
C PRO A 486 -18.94 -3.91 -15.94
N GLN A 487 -18.09 -2.93 -15.59
CA GLN A 487 -16.86 -3.10 -14.83
C GLN A 487 -16.78 -2.20 -13.60
N LEU A 488 -17.71 -1.24 -13.45
CA LEU A 488 -17.65 -0.23 -12.40
C LEU A 488 -19.04 0.05 -11.85
N SER A 489 -19.18 -0.07 -10.54
CA SER A 489 -20.35 0.39 -9.80
C SER A 489 -19.97 0.96 -8.44
N TYR A 490 -20.88 1.71 -7.84
CA TYR A 490 -20.70 2.23 -6.50
C TYR A 490 -21.99 2.16 -5.68
N GLN A 491 -21.83 2.18 -4.37
CA GLN A 491 -22.90 2.34 -3.40
C GLN A 491 -22.53 3.44 -2.40
N ILE A 492 -23.42 4.42 -2.24
CA ILE A 492 -23.31 5.44 -1.19
C ILE A 492 -24.32 5.10 -0.11
N THR A 493 -23.88 5.00 1.14
CA THR A 493 -24.69 4.60 2.29
C THR A 493 -24.64 5.67 3.37
N VAL A 494 -25.81 6.03 3.89
CA VAL A 494 -26.00 6.88 5.08
C VAL A 494 -26.66 6.04 6.16
N ILE A 495 -26.01 5.92 7.31
CA ILE A 495 -26.49 5.13 8.43
C ILE A 495 -27.43 6.00 9.27
N ASN A 496 -28.62 5.50 9.56
CA ASN A 496 -29.59 6.20 10.39
C ASN A 496 -29.34 5.89 11.87
N SER A 497 -28.27 6.45 12.45
CA SER A 497 -27.92 6.26 13.86
C SER A 497 -27.92 7.55 14.64
N THR A 498 -28.15 7.43 15.94
CA THR A 498 -27.82 8.47 16.93
C THR A 498 -26.33 8.49 17.28
N ASP A 499 -25.56 7.47 16.88
CA ASP A 499 -24.10 7.48 17.01
C ASP A 499 -23.50 8.51 16.05
N ASN A 500 -22.59 9.34 16.57
CA ASN A 500 -21.88 10.34 15.79
C ASN A 500 -21.06 9.72 14.64
N LEU A 501 -20.49 8.52 14.82
CA LEU A 501 -19.74 7.77 13.77
C LEU A 501 -20.57 7.50 12.50
N ALA A 502 -21.89 7.41 12.65
CA ALA A 502 -22.82 7.24 11.54
C ALA A 502 -23.03 8.48 10.67
N GLN A 503 -22.52 9.65 11.09
CA GLN A 503 -22.57 10.89 10.31
C GLN A 503 -21.61 10.87 9.11
N SER A 504 -20.64 9.94 9.09
CA SER A 504 -19.78 9.72 7.93
C SER A 504 -20.55 9.07 6.76
N LEU A 505 -20.25 9.50 5.53
CA LEU A 505 -20.77 8.87 4.32
C LEU A 505 -19.94 7.62 4.02
N GLN A 506 -20.58 6.45 3.92
CA GLN A 506 -19.90 5.23 3.47
C GLN A 506 -20.00 5.11 1.95
N ILE A 507 -18.86 4.88 1.30
CA ILE A 507 -18.80 4.66 -0.15
C ILE A 507 -18.11 3.32 -0.42
N ASP A 508 -18.82 2.43 -1.08
CA ASP A 508 -18.31 1.17 -1.59
C ASP A 508 -18.17 1.28 -3.11
N VAL A 509 -16.98 1.02 -3.66
CA VAL A 509 -16.72 1.00 -5.11
C VAL A 509 -16.36 -0.42 -5.52
N PHE A 510 -17.04 -0.93 -6.56
CA PHE A 510 -16.82 -2.27 -7.10
C PHE A 510 -16.20 -2.15 -8.49
N THR A 511 -15.01 -2.73 -8.68
CA THR A 511 -14.25 -2.63 -9.93
C THR A 511 -13.92 -4.00 -10.52
N ASN A 512 -13.86 -4.09 -11.84
CA ASN A 512 -13.36 -5.24 -12.58
C ASN A 512 -12.60 -4.77 -13.84
N VAL A 513 -11.33 -4.40 -13.67
CA VAL A 513 -10.52 -3.80 -14.74
C VAL A 513 -9.90 -4.79 -15.72
N ILE A 514 -10.03 -6.10 -15.47
CA ILE A 514 -9.46 -7.16 -16.34
C ILE A 514 -9.90 -6.98 -17.80
N SER A 515 -11.15 -6.54 -18.02
CA SER A 515 -11.68 -6.34 -19.37
C SER A 515 -11.46 -4.93 -19.93
N MET A 516 -10.65 -4.08 -19.27
CA MET A 516 -10.40 -2.68 -19.67
C MET A 516 -8.90 -2.36 -19.68
N PRO A 517 -8.12 -3.05 -20.52
CA PRO A 517 -6.67 -2.94 -20.55
C PRO A 517 -6.17 -1.53 -20.82
N GLY A 518 -5.14 -1.08 -20.10
CA GLY A 518 -4.49 0.22 -20.31
C GLY A 518 -5.21 1.42 -19.70
N ASN A 519 -6.31 1.21 -18.97
CA ASN A 519 -7.05 2.27 -18.30
C ASN A 519 -6.71 2.36 -16.82
N THR A 520 -6.78 3.58 -16.28
CA THR A 520 -6.72 3.87 -14.85
C THR A 520 -7.98 4.64 -14.48
N PHE A 521 -8.73 4.15 -13.49
CA PHE A 521 -9.93 4.78 -12.99
C PHE A 521 -9.62 5.73 -11.84
N PHE A 522 -10.26 6.88 -11.86
CA PHE A 522 -10.22 7.85 -10.77
C PHE A 522 -11.62 8.15 -10.25
N MET A 523 -11.76 8.25 -8.93
CA MET A 523 -12.92 8.85 -8.27
C MET A 523 -12.60 10.32 -8.01
N ASN A 524 -13.44 11.22 -8.51
CA ASN A 524 -13.27 12.65 -8.34
C ASN A 524 -14.32 13.19 -7.36
N LEU A 525 -13.89 13.57 -6.17
CA LEU A 525 -14.70 14.32 -5.22
C LEU A 525 -14.57 15.81 -5.55
N LYS A 526 -15.70 16.49 -5.78
CA LYS A 526 -15.76 17.94 -5.99
C LYS A 526 -16.63 18.59 -4.92
N SER A 527 -16.11 19.62 -4.29
CA SER A 527 -16.75 20.42 -3.25
C SER A 527 -16.62 21.92 -3.56
N SER A 528 -17.25 22.75 -2.74
CA SER A 528 -17.07 24.21 -2.75
C SER A 528 -15.91 24.69 -1.88
N ILE A 529 -15.08 23.78 -1.34
CA ILE A 529 -13.98 24.13 -0.44
C ILE A 529 -12.90 24.92 -1.20
N GLU A 530 -12.46 26.03 -0.64
CA GLU A 530 -11.41 26.88 -1.20
C GLU A 530 -10.04 26.55 -0.56
N ASN A 531 -9.41 25.47 -1.03
CA ASN A 531 -8.15 24.95 -0.47
C ASN A 531 -6.88 25.43 -1.21
N ASP A 532 -6.98 26.33 -2.20
CA ASP A 532 -5.84 26.92 -2.92
C ASP A 532 -4.79 25.91 -3.43
N ALA A 533 -5.25 24.72 -3.83
CA ALA A 533 -4.44 23.58 -4.29
C ALA A 533 -3.60 22.87 -3.21
N ASN A 534 -3.77 23.21 -1.94
CA ASN A 534 -3.21 22.51 -0.79
C ASN A 534 -4.11 21.35 -0.38
N PHE A 535 -3.53 20.20 -0.10
CA PHE A 535 -4.24 19.02 0.39
C PHE A 535 -3.30 18.23 1.28
N TYR A 536 -3.84 17.31 2.05
CA TYR A 536 -3.06 16.58 3.05
C TYR A 536 -3.18 15.10 2.79
N THR A 537 -2.08 14.37 2.97
CA THR A 537 -2.08 12.91 2.88
C THR A 537 -1.33 12.32 4.05
N ASP A 538 -1.71 11.10 4.43
CA ASP A 538 -1.09 10.41 5.55
C ASP A 538 0.26 9.78 5.20
N ILE A 539 1.17 9.78 6.17
CA ILE A 539 2.40 9.00 6.15
C ILE A 539 2.14 7.69 6.90
N ASN A 540 1.91 6.62 6.14
CA ASN A 540 1.74 5.26 6.66
C ASN A 540 0.60 5.09 7.70
N GLY A 541 -0.42 5.93 7.68
CA GLY A 541 -1.49 5.97 8.69
C GLY A 541 -1.05 6.53 10.04
N LEU A 542 0.11 7.20 10.11
CA LEU A 542 0.62 7.82 11.31
C LEU A 542 0.14 9.27 11.41
N TYR A 543 0.68 10.18 10.60
CA TYR A 543 0.38 11.60 10.67
C TYR A 543 0.16 12.18 9.26
N LEU A 544 -0.43 13.37 9.20
CA LEU A 544 -0.67 14.09 7.95
C LEU A 544 0.49 15.03 7.62
N ILE A 545 0.79 15.15 6.33
CA ILE A 545 1.72 16.12 5.78
C ILE A 545 1.04 16.96 4.69
N ASP A 546 1.44 18.23 4.60
CA ASP A 546 0.99 19.17 3.57
C ASP A 546 1.54 18.81 2.18
N ARG A 547 0.64 18.77 1.20
CA ARG A 547 0.89 18.58 -0.22
C ARG A 547 0.33 19.78 -0.96
N ARG A 548 1.07 20.23 -1.97
CA ARG A 548 0.60 21.28 -2.87
C ARG A 548 0.67 20.82 -4.31
N TYR A 549 -0.43 20.97 -5.03
CA TYR A 549 -0.44 20.68 -6.45
C TYR A 549 0.33 21.75 -7.22
N ASP A 550 1.43 21.36 -7.86
CA ASP A 550 2.23 22.21 -8.73
C ASP A 550 1.80 22.04 -10.19
N LYS A 551 1.13 23.08 -10.72
CA LYS A 551 0.66 23.14 -12.11
C LYS A 551 1.79 23.14 -13.16
N ARG A 552 3.04 23.43 -12.76
CA ARG A 552 4.21 23.39 -13.65
C ARG A 552 4.68 21.96 -13.91
N MET A 553 4.35 21.04 -12.99
CA MET A 553 4.74 19.64 -13.05
C MET A 553 3.65 18.80 -13.73
N LYS A 554 4.03 17.62 -14.24
CA LYS A 554 3.07 16.67 -14.82
C LYS A 554 2.13 16.12 -13.73
N LEU A 555 1.01 15.52 -14.14
CA LEU A 555 0.01 14.98 -13.20
C LEU A 555 0.63 13.96 -12.25
N GLU A 556 1.42 13.03 -12.78
CA GLU A 556 2.06 11.96 -12.04
C GLU A 556 3.04 12.44 -10.97
N ALA A 557 3.60 13.65 -11.11
CA ALA A 557 4.44 14.29 -10.11
C ALA A 557 3.64 14.89 -8.93
N ASN A 558 2.32 14.95 -9.07
CA ASN A 558 1.39 15.50 -8.10
C ASN A 558 0.49 14.44 -7.47
N ILE A 559 0.72 13.16 -7.76
CA ILE A 559 0.04 12.04 -7.13
C ILE A 559 0.87 11.61 -5.92
N TYR A 560 0.25 11.55 -4.76
CA TYR A 560 0.88 11.14 -3.50
C TYR A 560 0.20 9.88 -2.96
N PRO A 561 0.90 9.06 -2.18
CA PRO A 561 0.27 7.93 -1.52
C PRO A 561 -0.73 8.43 -0.47
N MET A 562 -1.89 7.80 -0.46
CA MET A 562 -2.92 7.85 0.57
C MET A 562 -3.03 6.43 1.13
N VAL A 563 -2.38 6.18 2.27
CA VAL A 563 -2.36 4.84 2.87
C VAL A 563 -3.65 4.61 3.65
N THR A 564 -4.20 5.65 4.27
CA THR A 564 -5.46 5.63 5.05
C THR A 564 -6.30 6.90 4.91
N GLU A 565 -5.70 8.08 4.71
CA GLU A 565 -6.38 9.37 4.86
C GLU A 565 -5.89 10.42 3.86
N ALA A 566 -6.82 11.19 3.31
CA ALA A 566 -6.55 12.43 2.61
C ALA A 566 -7.57 13.51 3.01
N MET A 567 -7.14 14.78 3.03
CA MET A 567 -7.94 15.89 3.53
C MET A 567 -7.77 17.16 2.67
N ILE A 568 -8.85 17.92 2.54
CA ILE A 568 -8.84 19.32 2.09
C ILE A 568 -9.68 20.15 3.07
N GLU A 569 -9.34 21.42 3.23
CA GLU A 569 -10.10 22.33 4.08
C GLU A 569 -9.96 23.78 3.62
N ASP A 570 -10.90 24.61 4.05
CA ASP A 570 -10.84 26.08 4.02
C ASP A 570 -11.08 26.64 5.43
N ASP A 571 -11.46 27.91 5.57
CA ASP A 571 -11.74 28.54 6.86
C ASP A 571 -13.03 28.06 7.53
N ASN A 572 -13.95 27.42 6.78
CA ASN A 572 -15.29 27.08 7.23
C ASN A 572 -15.52 25.56 7.34
N LEU A 573 -14.95 24.79 6.42
CA LEU A 573 -15.27 23.38 6.25
C LEU A 573 -14.00 22.57 5.96
N ARG A 574 -13.89 21.44 6.67
CA ARG A 574 -12.94 20.36 6.39
C ARG A 574 -13.67 19.20 5.72
N CYS A 575 -13.06 18.63 4.69
CA CYS A 575 -13.48 17.37 4.11
C CYS A 575 -12.34 16.36 4.19
N THR A 576 -12.59 15.25 4.87
CA THR A 576 -11.65 14.14 5.02
C THR A 576 -12.21 12.89 4.34
N ILE A 577 -11.36 12.21 3.57
CA ILE A 577 -11.65 10.91 2.97
C ILE A 577 -10.74 9.89 3.62
N LEU A 578 -11.34 8.80 4.12
CA LEU A 578 -10.65 7.63 4.65
C LEU A 578 -10.79 6.46 3.69
N THR A 579 -9.80 5.56 3.68
CA THR A 579 -9.78 4.37 2.82
C THR A 579 -9.40 3.11 3.59
N ALA A 580 -10.03 1.98 3.25
CA ALA A 580 -9.68 0.66 3.80
C ALA A 580 -8.48 0.01 3.09
N GLN A 581 -7.98 0.64 2.02
CA GLN A 581 -6.88 0.15 1.19
C GLN A 581 -6.02 1.31 0.71
N THR A 582 -4.71 1.08 0.51
CA THR A 582 -3.81 2.14 0.03
C THR A 582 -4.14 2.53 -1.40
N THR A 583 -4.11 3.83 -1.71
CA THR A 583 -4.29 4.36 -3.07
C THR A 583 -3.39 5.58 -3.33
N GLY A 584 -3.38 6.11 -4.55
CA GLY A 584 -2.80 7.40 -4.90
C GLY A 584 -3.88 8.49 -4.94
N VAL A 585 -3.55 9.69 -4.48
CA VAL A 585 -4.46 10.85 -4.45
C VAL A 585 -3.78 12.12 -4.97
N THR A 586 -4.57 13.04 -5.53
CA THR A 586 -4.12 14.37 -5.96
C THR A 586 -5.25 15.41 -5.85
N SER A 587 -4.91 16.70 -5.81
CA SER A 587 -5.87 17.82 -5.79
C SER A 587 -5.55 18.81 -6.92
N LYS A 588 -5.99 18.50 -8.14
CA LYS A 588 -5.66 19.32 -9.34
C LYS A 588 -6.30 20.70 -9.34
N MET A 589 -7.49 20.83 -8.75
CA MET A 589 -8.28 22.06 -8.69
C MET A 589 -8.74 22.32 -7.27
N SER A 590 -8.98 23.59 -6.94
CA SER A 590 -9.57 23.94 -5.65
C SER A 590 -10.90 23.18 -5.46
N GLY A 591 -11.12 22.71 -4.24
CA GLY A 591 -12.29 21.93 -3.84
C GLY A 591 -12.30 20.50 -4.33
N THR A 592 -11.21 19.99 -4.91
CA THR A 592 -11.18 18.62 -5.49
C THR A 592 -10.22 17.68 -4.81
N LEU A 593 -10.62 16.41 -4.70
CA LEU A 593 -9.75 15.27 -4.41
C LEU A 593 -9.98 14.20 -5.47
N GLN A 594 -8.91 13.76 -6.13
CA GLN A 594 -8.93 12.72 -7.15
C GLN A 594 -8.17 11.50 -6.65
N LEU A 595 -8.90 10.40 -6.42
CA LEU A 595 -8.34 9.15 -5.90
C LEU A 595 -8.24 8.15 -7.03
N MET A 596 -7.10 7.50 -7.19
CA MET A 596 -6.95 6.34 -8.05
C MET A 596 -7.79 5.19 -7.47
N ILE A 597 -8.52 4.45 -8.30
CA ILE A 597 -9.45 3.41 -7.81
C ILE A 597 -8.99 2.05 -8.28
N ASP A 598 -8.70 1.90 -9.56
CA ASP A 598 -8.17 0.66 -10.11
C ASP A 598 -7.44 0.94 -11.42
N ARG A 599 -6.51 0.06 -11.79
CA ARG A 599 -5.73 0.21 -13.03
C ARG A 599 -5.27 -1.14 -13.55
N GLU A 600 -5.30 -1.27 -14.87
CA GLU A 600 -4.77 -2.45 -15.56
C GLU A 600 -3.69 -2.03 -16.56
N VAL A 601 -2.49 -2.61 -16.44
CA VAL A 601 -1.31 -2.22 -17.24
C VAL A 601 -0.74 -3.46 -17.94
N TYR A 602 -0.41 -3.31 -19.23
CA TYR A 602 0.18 -4.37 -20.06
C TYR A 602 1.64 -4.08 -20.38
N ASN A 603 1.93 -2.81 -20.69
CA ASN A 603 3.26 -2.35 -21.05
C ASN A 603 4.18 -2.35 -19.83
N ASP A 604 5.38 -2.88 -20.04
CA ASP A 604 6.49 -2.69 -19.11
C ASP A 604 6.93 -1.22 -19.12
N ASP A 605 7.19 -0.69 -17.94
CA ASP A 605 7.63 0.69 -17.71
C ASP A 605 9.15 0.84 -17.77
N GLY A 606 9.88 -0.24 -18.07
CA GLY A 606 11.34 -0.28 -18.17
C GLY A 606 12.03 -0.52 -16.83
N LYS A 607 11.31 -0.87 -15.76
CA LYS A 607 11.88 -1.04 -14.41
C LYS A 607 12.15 -2.51 -14.03
N GLY A 608 12.10 -3.43 -15.00
CA GLY A 608 12.58 -4.81 -14.83
C GLY A 608 11.49 -5.87 -14.61
N LEU A 609 10.21 -5.49 -14.60
CA LEU A 609 9.10 -6.43 -14.39
C LEU A 609 8.76 -7.25 -15.65
N GLU A 610 9.04 -6.71 -16.83
CA GLU A 610 8.75 -7.29 -18.15
C GLU A 610 7.27 -7.23 -18.56
N TYR A 611 7.03 -7.39 -19.86
CA TYR A 611 5.73 -7.21 -20.50
C TYR A 611 4.71 -8.27 -20.04
N TYR A 612 3.44 -7.88 -19.84
CA TYR A 612 2.32 -8.72 -19.34
C TYR A 612 2.40 -9.19 -17.88
N GLU A 613 3.52 -9.01 -17.18
CA GLU A 613 3.64 -9.49 -15.79
C GLU A 613 2.73 -8.69 -14.84
N ALA A 614 2.43 -7.43 -15.17
CA ALA A 614 1.56 -6.53 -14.42
C ALA A 614 0.03 -6.71 -14.65
N SER A 615 -0.39 -7.52 -15.63
CA SER A 615 -1.76 -7.49 -16.18
C SER A 615 -2.74 -8.53 -15.57
N GLU A 616 -2.71 -8.79 -14.26
CA GLU A 616 -3.74 -9.63 -13.63
C GLU A 616 -4.19 -9.02 -12.30
N SER A 617 -5.38 -8.42 -12.31
CA SER A 617 -6.04 -7.82 -11.15
C SER A 617 -7.37 -8.52 -10.88
N TYR A 618 -7.67 -8.92 -9.65
CA TYR A 618 -8.99 -9.48 -9.32
C TYR A 618 -10.05 -8.36 -9.22
N PRO A 619 -11.34 -8.66 -9.46
CA PRO A 619 -12.40 -7.72 -9.16
C PRO A 619 -12.33 -7.27 -7.70
N THR A 620 -12.33 -5.96 -7.48
CA THR A 620 -12.04 -5.38 -6.17
C THR A 620 -13.25 -4.69 -5.59
N HIS A 621 -13.39 -4.79 -4.27
CA HIS A 621 -14.36 -4.05 -3.48
C HIS A 621 -13.58 -3.08 -2.59
N LEU A 622 -13.63 -1.81 -2.95
CA LEU A 622 -12.92 -0.71 -2.31
C LEU A 622 -13.88 0.00 -1.36
N LYS A 623 -13.40 0.38 -0.19
CA LYS A 623 -14.24 1.03 0.84
C LYS A 623 -13.65 2.34 1.27
N TYR A 624 -14.51 3.35 1.36
CA TYR A 624 -14.17 4.69 1.78
C TYR A 624 -15.18 5.21 2.80
N ARG A 625 -14.74 6.15 3.63
CA ARG A 625 -15.60 7.01 4.46
C ARG A 625 -15.31 8.46 4.12
N ILE A 626 -16.33 9.29 3.96
CA ILE A 626 -16.18 10.74 3.78
C ILE A 626 -16.79 11.45 4.98
N ILE A 627 -16.03 12.39 5.52
CA ILE A 627 -16.36 13.16 6.72
C ILE A 627 -16.30 14.64 6.35
N PHE A 628 -17.32 15.39 6.80
CA PHE A 628 -17.37 16.84 6.67
C PHE A 628 -17.45 17.45 8.07
N GLU A 629 -16.49 18.31 8.42
CA GLU A 629 -16.39 18.91 9.75
C GLU A 629 -16.41 20.44 9.63
N PRO A 630 -17.37 21.13 10.26
CA PRO A 630 -17.34 22.58 10.34
C PRO A 630 -16.20 23.06 11.24
N LYS A 631 -15.48 24.08 10.79
CA LYS A 631 -14.43 24.74 11.59
C LYS A 631 -15.06 25.75 12.54
N ILE A 632 -14.47 25.90 13.72
CA ILE A 632 -14.88 26.90 14.70
C ILE A 632 -14.43 28.26 14.16
N SER A 633 -15.38 29.15 13.86
CA SER A 633 -15.07 30.54 13.55
C SER A 633 -14.45 31.19 14.79
N MET A 634 -13.13 31.24 14.86
CA MET A 634 -12.44 32.09 15.80
C MET A 634 -12.67 33.54 15.35
N LYS A 635 -13.65 34.22 15.96
CA LYS A 635 -13.64 35.68 16.00
C LYS A 635 -12.43 36.10 16.85
N VAL A 636 -11.25 36.13 16.23
CA VAL A 636 -10.06 36.67 16.86
C VAL A 636 -10.24 38.18 16.89
N ASN A 637 -10.48 38.74 18.08
CA ASN A 637 -10.15 40.13 18.34
C ASN A 637 -8.66 40.29 18.05
N GLU A 638 -8.28 41.26 17.22
CA GLU A 638 -6.91 41.45 16.71
C GLU A 638 -5.84 41.67 17.80
N ASP A 639 -6.22 41.78 19.08
CA ASP A 639 -5.31 42.00 20.20
C ASP A 639 -4.62 40.73 20.75
N GLU A 640 -5.04 39.51 20.37
CA GLU A 640 -4.48 38.25 20.93
C GLU A 640 -3.49 37.49 20.02
N ARG A 641 -3.05 38.06 18.89
CA ARG A 641 -1.95 37.45 18.11
C ARG A 641 -0.57 37.56 18.77
N HIS A 642 -0.46 38.29 19.88
CA HIS A 642 0.81 38.49 20.61
C HIS A 642 0.93 37.69 21.92
N SER A 643 -0.04 36.85 22.27
CA SER A 643 0.10 35.90 23.39
C SER A 643 0.19 34.48 22.87
N GLY A 644 1.37 34.13 22.37
CA GLY A 644 1.77 32.73 22.23
C GLY A 644 1.53 32.00 23.55
N ILE A 645 0.99 30.78 23.45
CA ILE A 645 0.81 29.85 24.55
C ILE A 645 2.16 29.70 25.25
N LYS A 646 2.30 30.32 26.43
CA LYS A 646 3.43 30.11 27.34
C LYS A 646 3.31 28.71 27.94
N ILE A 647 3.92 27.73 27.30
CA ILE A 647 4.30 26.48 27.96
C ILE A 647 5.45 26.84 28.91
N ALA A 648 5.21 26.65 30.20
CA ALA A 648 6.14 27.03 31.26
C ALA A 648 7.40 26.16 31.25
N ASN A 649 8.48 26.64 30.64
CA ASN A 649 9.83 26.18 30.94
C ASN A 649 10.43 27.06 32.03
N LYS A 650 10.64 26.49 33.23
CA LYS A 650 11.42 27.12 34.30
C LYS A 650 12.84 26.58 34.29
N HIS A 651 13.77 27.52 34.21
CA HIS A 651 15.23 27.48 34.45
C HIS A 651 16.17 27.06 33.31
N GLY A 652 17.03 28.02 32.90
CA GLY A 652 18.36 27.72 32.37
C GLY A 652 18.88 28.65 31.26
N THR A 653 19.29 29.88 31.64
CA THR A 653 20.34 30.75 31.05
C THR A 653 20.52 30.88 29.52
N GLU A 654 20.41 32.15 29.10
CA GLU A 654 20.69 32.73 27.78
C GLU A 654 22.02 32.30 27.15
N ASN A 655 21.95 31.95 25.86
CA ASN A 655 22.93 32.37 24.85
C ASN A 655 22.27 32.32 23.46
N ASP A 656 22.41 33.44 22.74
CA ASP A 656 21.93 33.68 21.38
C ASP A 656 22.43 32.64 20.37
N SER A 657 21.50 32.03 19.61
CA SER A 657 21.74 31.61 18.23
C SER A 657 20.43 31.33 17.45
N LEU A 658 20.25 32.10 16.38
CA LEU A 658 19.56 31.75 15.13
C LEU A 658 18.23 30.96 15.23
N SER A 659 17.13 31.69 15.36
CA SER A 659 15.78 31.17 15.09
C SER A 659 15.61 30.85 13.59
N MET A 660 15.83 29.59 13.20
CA MET A 660 15.29 29.08 11.94
C MET A 660 13.77 28.96 12.08
N ASN A 661 13.03 29.66 11.22
CA ASN A 661 11.61 29.45 10.98
C ASN A 661 11.39 28.03 10.42
N VAL A 662 11.25 27.04 11.29
CA VAL A 662 10.69 25.73 10.93
C VAL A 662 9.20 25.78 11.24
N SER A 663 8.42 26.33 10.32
CA SER A 663 6.97 26.17 10.32
C SER A 663 6.60 24.77 9.80
N ASN A 664 7.03 23.72 10.50
CA ASN A 664 6.52 22.37 10.28
C ASN A 664 5.27 22.22 11.13
N THR A 665 4.17 22.78 10.63
CA THR A 665 2.83 22.64 11.19
C THR A 665 2.41 21.19 10.99
N VAL A 666 2.75 20.30 11.92
CA VAL A 666 2.22 18.94 11.92
C VAL A 666 0.70 19.05 12.02
N ILE A 667 -0.01 18.48 11.05
CA ILE A 667 -1.46 18.60 10.95
C ILE A 667 -2.09 17.42 11.66
N TYR A 668 -3.06 17.73 12.51
CA TYR A 668 -3.82 16.74 13.26
C TYR A 668 -5.20 16.61 12.64
N HIS A 669 -5.71 15.39 12.55
CA HIS A 669 -7.13 15.19 12.28
C HIS A 669 -7.93 15.27 13.58
N SER A 670 -9.26 15.25 13.48
CA SER A 670 -10.13 15.24 14.64
C SER A 670 -10.22 13.86 15.28
N GLN A 671 -10.71 13.79 16.52
CA GLN A 671 -11.08 12.53 17.17
C GLN A 671 -12.11 11.74 16.36
N PHE A 672 -13.04 12.44 15.70
CA PHE A 672 -14.08 11.82 14.90
C PHE A 672 -13.52 11.08 13.67
N VAL A 673 -12.54 11.70 13.00
CA VAL A 673 -11.79 11.09 11.90
C VAL A 673 -11.04 9.85 12.39
N GLN A 674 -10.31 9.96 13.50
CA GLN A 674 -9.53 8.84 14.06
C GLN A 674 -10.42 7.64 14.42
N GLN A 675 -11.53 7.86 15.11
CA GLN A 675 -12.46 6.79 15.49
C GLN A 675 -13.14 6.16 14.27
N THR A 676 -13.50 6.96 13.26
CA THR A 676 -14.06 6.44 12.00
C THR A 676 -13.03 5.63 11.21
N MET A 677 -11.76 6.04 11.25
CA MET A 677 -10.65 5.30 10.65
C MET A 677 -10.45 3.94 11.34
N ASP A 678 -10.46 3.90 12.68
CA ASP A 678 -10.38 2.66 13.44
C ASP A 678 -11.58 1.73 13.18
N GLU A 679 -12.80 2.28 12.98
CA GLU A 679 -13.96 1.48 12.55
C GLU A 679 -13.78 0.88 11.14
N LEU A 680 -13.26 1.67 10.21
CA LEU A 680 -13.04 1.25 8.82
C LEU A 680 -11.98 0.15 8.72
N LEU A 681 -10.86 0.28 9.46
CA LEU A 681 -9.74 -0.66 9.44
C LEU A 681 -9.98 -1.87 10.34
N TYR A 682 -10.64 -1.68 11.49
CA TYR A 682 -10.91 -2.71 12.50
C TYR A 682 -12.42 -2.82 12.82
N PRO A 683 -13.25 -3.22 11.83
CA PRO A 683 -14.67 -3.46 12.07
C PRO A 683 -14.89 -4.58 13.09
N ALA A 684 -16.07 -4.57 13.71
CA ALA A 684 -16.48 -5.61 14.65
C ALA A 684 -16.45 -7.00 14.00
N ALA A 685 -15.89 -7.97 14.74
CA ALA A 685 -15.81 -9.36 14.29
C ALA A 685 -17.03 -10.16 14.75
N LEU A 686 -17.55 -11.04 13.89
CA LEU A 686 -18.78 -11.79 14.15
C LEU A 686 -18.52 -13.30 14.19
N PHE A 687 -19.05 -13.95 15.22
CA PHE A 687 -18.90 -15.38 15.48
C PHE A 687 -20.26 -16.03 15.69
N LEU A 688 -20.54 -17.15 15.02
CA LEU A 688 -21.82 -17.84 15.16
C LEU A 688 -21.72 -19.17 15.88
N SER A 689 -22.73 -19.40 16.72
CA SER A 689 -23.09 -20.70 17.25
C SER A 689 -24.54 -21.02 16.87
N SER A 690 -24.78 -22.24 16.42
CA SER A 690 -26.13 -22.81 16.26
C SER A 690 -26.61 -23.52 17.52
N ASN A 691 -25.75 -23.65 18.54
CA ASN A 691 -26.11 -24.24 19.83
C ASN A 691 -26.46 -23.14 20.83
N ILE A 692 -27.64 -23.24 21.45
CA ILE A 692 -28.24 -22.22 22.32
C ILE A 692 -27.69 -22.31 23.75
N ASP A 693 -27.23 -23.50 24.15
CA ASP A 693 -26.81 -23.79 25.51
C ASP A 693 -25.39 -23.28 25.81
N ASN A 694 -25.31 -22.30 26.72
CA ASN A 694 -24.12 -21.93 27.51
C ASN A 694 -22.94 -21.17 26.87
N LEU A 695 -23.21 -20.05 26.20
CA LEU A 695 -22.17 -19.01 26.14
C LEU A 695 -22.00 -18.34 27.51
N SER A 696 -20.96 -18.77 28.24
CA SER A 696 -20.45 -18.03 29.39
C SER A 696 -19.99 -16.62 28.98
N ALA A 697 -20.08 -15.67 29.92
CA ALA A 697 -19.53 -14.32 29.76
C ALA A 697 -18.04 -14.40 29.35
N ALA A 698 -17.58 -13.47 28.51
CA ALA A 698 -16.18 -13.40 28.11
C ALA A 698 -15.26 -13.48 29.36
N PRO A 699 -14.25 -14.36 29.37
CA PRO A 699 -13.48 -14.65 30.58
C PRO A 699 -12.60 -13.47 31.06
N PHE A 700 -12.44 -12.42 30.27
CA PHE A 700 -11.71 -11.20 30.63
C PHE A 700 -12.12 -10.03 29.74
N ARG A 701 -12.21 -8.83 30.30
CA ARG A 701 -12.50 -7.59 29.58
C ARG A 701 -11.33 -6.64 29.81
N LEU A 702 -10.70 -6.18 28.74
CA LEU A 702 -9.78 -5.05 28.85
C LEU A 702 -10.63 -3.77 28.98
N PRO A 703 -10.33 -2.88 29.93
CA PRO A 703 -11.06 -1.63 30.08
C PRO A 703 -10.80 -0.71 28.87
N GLY A 704 -11.60 0.34 28.78
CA GLY A 704 -11.39 1.39 27.80
C GLY A 704 -10.08 2.10 27.97
N LEU A 705 -9.56 2.63 26.88
CA LEU A 705 -8.45 3.56 26.93
C LEU A 705 -8.97 4.99 26.84
N PRO A 706 -8.22 5.98 27.35
CA PRO A 706 -8.47 7.39 27.06
C PRO A 706 -8.57 7.62 25.55
N ASP A 707 -9.43 8.56 25.15
CA ASP A 707 -9.67 8.86 23.73
C ASP A 707 -8.40 9.32 23.00
N ASN A 708 -7.44 9.91 23.71
CA ASN A 708 -6.15 10.36 23.17
C ASN A 708 -5.07 9.26 23.18
N ILE A 709 -5.42 8.00 23.45
CA ILE A 709 -4.50 6.87 23.43
C ILE A 709 -5.02 5.77 22.51
N GLN A 710 -4.23 5.44 21.48
CA GLN A 710 -4.51 4.31 20.60
C GLN A 710 -3.80 3.05 21.08
N LEU A 711 -4.50 1.92 21.16
CA LEU A 711 -3.86 0.61 21.29
C LEU A 711 -3.36 0.13 19.93
N ILE A 712 -2.05 0.15 19.69
CA ILE A 712 -1.44 -0.30 18.44
C ILE A 712 -1.34 -1.83 18.40
N THR A 713 -0.83 -2.44 19.47
CA THR A 713 -0.77 -3.90 19.59
C THR A 713 -0.83 -4.34 21.04
N ALA A 714 -1.41 -5.51 21.28
CA ALA A 714 -1.30 -6.26 22.51
C ALA A 714 -1.20 -7.74 22.12
N ARG A 715 -0.02 -8.35 22.27
CA ARG A 715 0.24 -9.72 21.80
C ARG A 715 1.24 -10.44 22.68
N PHE A 716 1.14 -11.76 22.76
CA PHE A 716 2.21 -12.56 23.34
C PHE A 716 3.45 -12.54 22.43
N ILE A 717 4.64 -12.39 23.04
CA ILE A 717 5.95 -12.53 22.39
C ILE A 717 6.75 -13.73 22.92
N ALA A 718 6.38 -14.23 24.10
CA ALA A 718 6.83 -15.48 24.69
C ALA A 718 5.77 -15.95 25.69
N TYR A 719 5.87 -17.20 26.17
CA TYR A 719 4.96 -17.70 27.19
C TYR A 719 4.94 -16.75 28.39
N LYS A 720 3.73 -16.35 28.84
CA LYS A 720 3.50 -15.37 29.92
C LYS A 720 4.06 -13.95 29.68
N THR A 721 4.54 -13.63 28.48
CA THR A 721 5.14 -12.34 28.15
C THR A 721 4.32 -11.65 27.06
N VAL A 722 3.66 -10.54 27.40
CA VAL A 722 2.84 -9.75 26.47
C VAL A 722 3.56 -8.45 26.12
N LEU A 723 3.68 -8.15 24.83
CA LEU A 723 4.07 -6.84 24.33
C LEU A 723 2.83 -5.99 24.10
N ILE A 724 2.80 -4.80 24.70
CA ILE A 724 1.74 -3.81 24.52
C ILE A 724 2.39 -2.55 23.95
N SER A 725 1.94 -2.10 22.79
CA SER A 725 2.36 -0.80 22.23
C SER A 725 1.15 0.11 22.09
N MET A 726 1.32 1.34 22.55
CA MET A 726 0.30 2.38 22.55
C MET A 726 0.85 3.65 21.91
N ARG A 727 -0.05 4.48 21.40
CA ARG A 727 0.28 5.72 20.71
C ARG A 727 -0.48 6.90 21.32
N GLN A 728 0.23 8.00 21.57
CA GLN A 728 -0.39 9.27 21.92
C GLN A 728 -1.00 9.91 20.68
N LEU A 729 -2.31 10.15 20.71
CA LEU A 729 -3.05 10.79 19.62
C LEU A 729 -3.27 12.28 19.96
N PRO A 730 -2.66 13.21 19.19
CA PRO A 730 -3.07 14.61 19.19
C PRO A 730 -4.32 14.79 18.33
N TYR A 731 -5.18 15.72 18.73
CA TYR A 731 -6.38 16.06 17.96
C TYR A 731 -6.42 17.55 17.63
N ASP A 732 -6.86 17.86 16.41
CA ASP A 732 -7.10 19.24 16.04
C ASP A 732 -8.36 19.78 16.73
N CYS A 733 -8.17 20.86 17.48
CA CYS A 733 -9.21 21.56 18.22
C CYS A 733 -9.85 22.70 17.42
N SER A 734 -9.44 22.94 16.17
CA SER A 734 -10.01 23.96 15.29
C SER A 734 -11.35 23.57 14.68
N VAL A 735 -11.71 22.28 14.73
CA VAL A 735 -13.03 21.78 14.36
C VAL A 735 -13.91 21.65 15.59
N ILE A 736 -15.23 21.71 15.42
CA ILE A 736 -16.17 21.54 16.53
C ILE A 736 -15.95 20.15 17.15
N PRO A 737 -15.50 20.04 18.41
CA PRO A 737 -15.24 18.74 19.01
C PRO A 737 -16.56 17.97 19.16
N TYR A 738 -16.61 16.77 18.58
CA TYR A 738 -17.81 15.95 18.53
C TYR A 738 -18.15 15.27 19.88
N HIS A 739 -17.16 15.12 20.77
CA HIS A 739 -17.37 14.63 22.13
C HIS A 739 -16.53 15.42 23.14
N LYS A 740 -17.15 15.79 24.27
CA LYS A 740 -16.41 16.02 25.52
C LYS A 740 -16.20 14.64 26.15
N SER A 741 -14.98 14.12 26.11
CA SER A 741 -14.63 12.88 26.81
C SER A 741 -14.89 13.04 28.31
N ASN A 742 -15.53 12.04 28.92
CA ASN A 742 -15.41 11.86 30.37
C ASN A 742 -13.97 11.38 30.61
N ASN A 743 -13.09 12.28 31.05
CA ASN A 743 -11.66 12.04 31.33
C ASN A 743 -11.38 11.06 32.48
N ASN A 744 -12.31 10.16 32.81
CA ASN A 744 -12.21 9.24 33.94
C ASN A 744 -11.74 7.83 33.56
N LEU A 745 -11.34 7.57 32.30
CA LEU A 745 -10.69 6.31 31.94
C LEU A 745 -9.20 6.39 32.29
N ASP A 746 -8.74 5.50 33.18
CA ASP A 746 -7.38 5.52 33.70
C ASP A 746 -6.51 4.46 32.98
N LEU A 747 -5.41 4.89 32.35
CA LEU A 747 -4.41 3.97 31.79
C LEU A 747 -3.88 3.01 32.87
N ALA A 748 -3.79 3.45 34.13
CA ALA A 748 -3.38 2.60 35.22
C ALA A 748 -4.39 1.45 35.45
N GLU A 749 -5.69 1.68 35.25
CA GLU A 749 -6.71 0.62 35.33
C GLU A 749 -6.51 -0.43 34.23
N PHE A 750 -6.18 0.00 33.00
CA PHE A 750 -5.87 -0.92 31.90
C PHE A 750 -4.73 -1.87 32.25
N PHE A 751 -3.62 -1.34 32.75
CA PHE A 751 -2.47 -2.18 33.13
C PHE A 751 -2.71 -2.98 34.41
N SER A 752 -3.49 -2.45 35.35
CA SER A 752 -3.88 -3.15 36.59
C SER A 752 -4.79 -4.36 36.30
N SER A 753 -5.53 -4.35 35.20
CA SER A 753 -6.39 -5.48 34.80
C SER A 753 -5.61 -6.79 34.60
N PHE A 754 -4.30 -6.72 34.32
CA PHE A 754 -3.44 -7.90 34.12
C PHE A 754 -3.06 -8.65 35.41
N ASN A 755 -3.68 -8.34 36.56
CA ASN A 755 -3.62 -9.06 37.85
C ASN A 755 -2.21 -9.53 38.29
N ASN A 756 -1.54 -8.74 39.13
CA ASN A 756 -0.19 -9.00 39.66
C ASN A 756 0.92 -9.10 38.59
N ALA A 757 0.69 -8.62 37.37
CA ALA A 757 1.72 -8.59 36.33
C ALA A 757 2.84 -7.58 36.63
N SER A 758 4.06 -7.90 36.21
CA SER A 758 5.19 -6.96 36.24
C SER A 758 5.34 -6.26 34.90
N ILE A 759 5.43 -4.93 34.89
CA ILE A 759 5.44 -4.12 33.68
C ILE A 759 6.83 -3.49 33.50
N TYR A 760 7.38 -3.57 32.30
CA TYR A 760 8.70 -3.02 31.95
C TYR A 760 8.58 -2.14 30.71
N SER A 761 9.32 -1.03 30.67
CA SER A 761 9.53 -0.32 29.41
C SER A 761 10.28 -1.20 28.41
N THR A 762 10.07 -0.99 27.12
CA THR A 762 10.82 -1.68 26.08
C THR A 762 10.92 -0.84 24.81
N ASN A 763 11.79 -1.25 23.89
CA ASN A 763 11.76 -0.73 22.52
C ASN A 763 10.54 -1.28 21.76
N LEU A 764 10.21 -0.68 20.61
CA LEU A 764 9.01 -1.03 19.83
C LEU A 764 8.89 -2.52 19.47
N THR A 765 10.02 -3.23 19.37
CA THR A 765 10.07 -4.64 19.01
C THR A 765 9.98 -5.60 20.20
N GLY A 766 10.06 -5.11 21.44
CA GLY A 766 10.10 -5.97 22.64
C GLY A 766 11.41 -6.72 22.83
N THR A 767 12.49 -6.34 22.15
CA THR A 767 13.79 -7.07 22.17
C THR A 767 14.74 -6.56 23.25
N ARG A 768 14.44 -5.42 23.88
CA ARG A 768 15.22 -4.85 24.98
C ARG A 768 14.31 -4.56 26.16
N ILE A 769 14.53 -5.21 27.29
CA ILE A 769 13.80 -4.93 28.54
C ILE A 769 14.47 -3.74 29.22
N GLY A 770 13.69 -2.70 29.47
CA GLY A 770 14.08 -1.50 30.20
C GLY A 770 13.74 -1.61 31.69
N ASN A 771 13.52 -0.45 32.31
CA ASN A 771 13.19 -0.39 33.73
C ASN A 771 11.76 -0.88 33.99
N GLN A 772 11.55 -1.48 35.17
CA GLN A 772 10.22 -1.81 35.68
C GLN A 772 9.45 -0.52 36.00
N ILE A 773 8.16 -0.49 35.64
CA ILE A 773 7.28 0.67 35.75
C ILE A 773 6.01 0.26 36.50
N THR A 774 5.54 1.08 37.42
CA THR A 774 4.22 0.87 38.06
C THR A 774 3.11 1.44 37.19
N PRO A 775 1.89 0.84 37.18
CA PRO A 775 0.78 1.32 36.35
C PRO A 775 0.50 2.83 36.45
N GLU A 776 0.68 3.42 37.63
CA GLU A 776 0.41 4.84 37.90
C GLU A 776 1.41 5.78 37.20
N LEU A 777 2.61 5.31 36.87
CA LEU A 777 3.63 6.09 36.18
C LEU A 777 3.48 6.04 34.66
N ILE A 778 2.70 5.09 34.12
CA ILE A 778 2.53 4.90 32.67
C ILE A 778 2.03 6.16 31.95
N PRO A 779 1.02 6.91 32.45
CA PRO A 779 0.59 8.16 31.82
C PRO A 779 1.73 9.17 31.61
N SER A 780 2.70 9.23 32.53
CA SER A 780 3.81 10.18 32.47
C SER A 780 4.81 9.91 31.33
N HIS A 781 4.74 8.72 30.71
CA HIS A 781 5.58 8.39 29.57
C HIS A 781 5.09 9.02 28.26
N PHE A 782 3.79 9.32 28.12
CA PHE A 782 3.22 9.90 26.91
C PHE A 782 3.37 11.42 26.95
N THR A 783 4.51 11.92 26.48
CA THR A 783 4.86 13.36 26.59
C THR A 783 4.75 14.09 25.26
N GLN A 784 4.91 13.39 24.14
CA GLN A 784 4.92 14.00 22.81
C GLN A 784 3.75 13.55 21.93
N PRO A 785 3.22 14.43 21.06
CA PRO A 785 2.27 14.05 20.02
C PRO A 785 2.81 12.90 19.16
N PHE A 786 1.95 11.93 18.84
CA PHE A 786 2.27 10.77 18.01
C PHE A 786 3.32 9.80 18.55
N GLU A 787 3.81 10.01 19.77
CA GLU A 787 4.75 9.12 20.44
C GLU A 787 4.17 7.71 20.57
N ILE A 788 4.96 6.70 20.17
CA ILE A 788 4.60 5.28 20.33
C ILE A 788 5.49 4.70 21.42
N ILE A 789 4.85 4.16 22.45
CA ILE A 789 5.51 3.62 23.63
C ILE A 789 5.13 2.16 23.79
N SER A 790 6.12 1.34 24.14
CA SER A 790 5.96 -0.10 24.28
C SER A 790 6.33 -0.57 25.67
N PHE A 791 5.53 -1.52 26.15
CA PHE A 791 5.67 -2.15 27.45
C PHE A 791 5.69 -3.67 27.31
N ILE A 792 6.53 -4.33 28.11
CA ILE A 792 6.47 -5.77 28.33
C ILE A 792 5.72 -6.00 29.63
N VAL A 793 4.64 -6.78 29.55
CA VAL A 793 3.83 -7.21 30.69
C VAL A 793 4.10 -8.70 30.93
N LEU A 794 4.74 -9.01 32.05
CA LEU A 794 4.98 -10.38 32.51
C LEU A 794 3.83 -10.82 33.41
N ILE A 795 3.02 -11.75 32.91
CA ILE A 795 1.86 -12.32 33.60
C ILE A 795 2.35 -13.46 34.51
N ASN A 796 1.95 -13.45 35.78
CA ASN A 796 2.40 -14.44 36.77
C ASN A 796 1.81 -15.85 36.56
#